data_AF-A0A2S9RP05-F1
#
_entry.id   AF-A0A2S9RP05-F1
#
_cell.length_a   1.000
_cell.length_b   1.000
_cell.length_c   1.000
_cell.angle_alpha   90.00
_cell.angle_beta   90.00
_cell.angle_gamma   90.00
#
_symmetry.space_group_name_H-M   'P 1'
#
loop_
_entity.id
_entity.type
_entity.pdbx_description
1 polymer ?
#
loop_
_entity_poly.entity_id
_entity_poly.type
_entity_poly.pdbx_seq_one_letter_code
_entity_poly.pdbx_strand_id
1 'polypeptide(L)'
;MTFSVQHAEIHFNRNHIPVSDQFNDVYFSNENGLAETDYVFLQGNQLWERWISHNEANFVIAETGFGTGLNFFAVTQLFREFRQQHENHHLKRLNFISFEKYPLKITALSQAHLAYPQFADLSAHLQRYWPSLILGCHRIHFEETTLDLWLGNVSENLPQLGDYMNERIDAWFLDGFAPSKNPEMWNDDLYNLMFRFTKPNGSFATFTAASAVRKGLESAGFNVTKRKGFGKKRECLSGLKIQSNSTALSTPWYLAQPAKMEKQDVAIIGGGIASLCAAISLVKRGAKVTIYCEDDALALNASGNKQGAFYPQLSDDNALTVDFYLHAFSYGRQLLDWAIAQNIAFEHEFCGVALCAYNEKSAVKLTKISQLGLPNEIFQMLTAEQLSEKVGLPLNCEGGWIAQGAWLAPRQFVQNAFSFLEKQSVIIKTSQKITALSQQEKGWELENTQGQKYCHEVVILANGYKITDFIQTEKLPLYPIRGQVSQIPTSENLLKLKSVLCYDGYLTPVNQSKTSHCIGASHIRDNIDRHFSEQEQQENQQKLQQNIMQNWTKDVDTSSNLARVGIRCSVRDLAPMVGNVPNFEQQQADYYNLFNLRRRKQPIQSAANFHNLFLIAALGSRGLTSAPLLGETLASIIYGEPLPISEAILHNLSANRAWARKWLKGSKVE
;
A
#
# COMPACT_ATOMS: atom_id res chain seq x y z
N MET A 1 12.74 -16.93 3.10
CA MET A 1 12.68 -15.72 2.27
C MET A 1 13.26 -14.60 3.08
N THR A 2 14.23 -13.89 2.53
CA THR A 2 14.73 -12.65 3.12
C THR A 2 13.75 -11.54 2.75
N PHE A 3 13.40 -10.67 3.70
CA PHE A 3 12.50 -9.53 3.45
C PHE A 3 13.26 -8.22 3.23
N SER A 4 14.60 -8.25 3.24
CA SER A 4 15.44 -7.06 3.26
C SER A 4 16.41 -6.97 2.09
N VAL A 5 16.77 -5.72 1.78
CA VAL A 5 17.84 -5.37 0.83
C VAL A 5 19.08 -4.87 1.58
N GLN A 6 20.18 -4.70 0.86
CA GLN A 6 21.42 -4.14 1.38
C GLN A 6 21.64 -2.73 0.83
N HIS A 7 22.28 -1.88 1.63
CA HIS A 7 22.70 -0.56 1.15
C HIS A 7 23.81 -0.66 0.11
N ALA A 8 23.90 0.34 -0.75
CA ALA A 8 25.10 0.53 -1.57
C ALA A 8 26.32 0.90 -0.71
N GLU A 9 27.46 0.31 -1.06
CA GLU A 9 28.78 0.76 -0.61
C GLU A 9 29.28 1.85 -1.57
N ILE A 10 29.53 3.04 -1.01
CA ILE A 10 29.92 4.21 -1.79
C ILE A 10 31.02 5.02 -1.09
N HIS A 11 31.75 5.78 -1.89
CA HIS A 11 32.57 6.91 -1.44
C HIS A 11 32.27 8.17 -2.26
N PHE A 12 32.58 9.34 -1.70
CA PHE A 12 32.49 10.61 -2.43
C PHE A 12 33.85 10.97 -3.01
N ASN A 13 33.88 11.32 -4.30
CA ASN A 13 35.10 11.75 -4.96
C ASN A 13 35.46 13.20 -4.59
N ARG A 14 36.55 13.74 -5.16
CA ARG A 14 37.04 15.11 -4.90
C ARG A 14 36.03 16.21 -5.26
N ASN A 15 35.04 15.91 -6.12
CA ASN A 15 33.97 16.82 -6.52
C ASN A 15 32.69 16.60 -5.71
N HIS A 16 32.75 15.86 -4.60
CA HIS A 16 31.61 15.51 -3.76
C HIS A 16 30.50 14.74 -4.50
N ILE A 17 30.88 13.94 -5.49
CA ILE A 17 29.96 13.08 -6.24
C ILE A 17 30.07 11.65 -5.75
N PRO A 18 28.93 10.96 -5.50
CA PRO A 18 28.95 9.58 -5.03
C PRO A 18 29.43 8.65 -6.15
N VAL A 19 30.33 7.74 -5.78
CA VAL A 19 30.90 6.67 -6.59
C VAL A 19 30.53 5.35 -5.94
N SER A 20 29.97 4.41 -6.71
CA SER A 20 29.73 3.05 -6.21
C SER A 20 31.04 2.28 -6.12
N ASP A 21 31.33 1.70 -4.96
CA ASP A 21 32.50 0.84 -4.76
C ASP A 21 32.36 -0.47 -5.53
N GLN A 22 31.15 -1.03 -5.52
CA GLN A 22 30.83 -2.30 -6.17
C GLN A 22 30.96 -2.22 -7.71
N PHE A 23 30.44 -1.15 -8.31
CA PHE A 23 30.45 -0.99 -9.77
C PHE A 23 31.59 -0.11 -10.28
N ASN A 24 32.34 0.53 -9.37
CA ASN A 24 33.43 1.46 -9.67
C ASN A 24 33.00 2.52 -10.71
N ASP A 25 31.85 3.14 -10.49
CA ASP A 25 31.24 4.11 -11.41
C ASP A 25 30.52 5.22 -10.65
N VAL A 26 30.41 6.40 -11.27
CA VAL A 26 29.71 7.56 -10.70
C VAL A 26 28.20 7.42 -10.87
N TYR A 27 27.42 7.89 -9.90
CA TYR A 27 25.95 7.92 -10.01
C TYR A 27 25.44 9.01 -10.97
N PHE A 28 26.21 10.08 -11.17
CA PHE A 28 25.96 11.10 -12.18
C PHE A 28 27.26 11.80 -12.59
N SER A 29 27.26 12.46 -13.74
CA SER A 29 28.44 13.09 -14.32
C SER A 29 29.07 14.16 -13.42
N ASN A 30 30.41 14.23 -13.47
CA ASN A 30 31.23 15.17 -12.71
C ASN A 30 31.15 16.63 -13.17
N GLU A 31 30.67 16.89 -14.39
CA GLU A 31 30.67 18.25 -14.97
C GLU A 31 29.28 18.91 -14.90
N ASN A 32 28.18 18.21 -15.23
CA ASN A 32 26.79 18.74 -15.19
C ASN A 32 25.74 17.60 -15.21
N GLY A 33 25.56 16.88 -14.09
CA GLY A 33 24.61 15.75 -14.02
C GLY A 33 23.18 16.09 -14.40
N LEU A 34 22.63 17.22 -13.93
CA LEU A 34 21.25 17.61 -14.24
C LEU A 34 21.04 17.91 -15.75
N ALA A 35 21.99 18.57 -16.41
CA ALA A 35 21.88 18.88 -17.83
C ALA A 35 21.97 17.60 -18.69
N GLU A 36 22.75 16.61 -18.24
CA GLU A 36 22.78 15.29 -18.86
C GLU A 36 21.43 14.57 -18.70
N THR A 37 20.87 14.55 -17.49
CA THR A 37 19.52 14.01 -17.22
C THR A 37 18.46 14.65 -18.12
N ASP A 38 18.45 15.98 -18.23
CA ASP A 38 17.53 16.72 -19.10
C ASP A 38 17.67 16.29 -20.56
N TYR A 39 18.90 16.27 -21.09
CA TYR A 39 19.15 15.91 -22.48
C TYR A 39 18.85 14.45 -22.80
N VAL A 40 19.31 13.52 -21.95
CA VAL A 40 19.24 12.08 -22.20
C VAL A 40 17.86 11.53 -21.95
N PHE A 41 17.20 11.91 -20.86
CA PHE A 41 15.96 11.26 -20.43
C PHE A 41 14.71 12.10 -20.73
N LEU A 42 14.70 13.39 -20.38
CA LEU A 42 13.54 14.27 -20.58
C LEU A 42 13.35 14.57 -22.08
N GLN A 43 14.35 15.20 -22.71
CA GLN A 43 14.36 15.42 -24.16
C GLN A 43 14.51 14.09 -24.94
N GLY A 44 15.17 13.10 -24.34
CA GLY A 44 15.24 11.70 -24.79
C GLY A 44 13.90 11.14 -25.22
N ASN A 45 12.94 11.28 -24.31
CA ASN A 45 11.57 10.78 -24.43
C ASN A 45 10.59 11.84 -24.95
N GLN A 46 11.05 13.06 -25.28
CA GLN A 46 10.22 14.18 -25.74
C GLN A 46 9.05 14.47 -24.79
N LEU A 47 9.35 14.47 -23.48
CA LEU A 47 8.29 14.48 -22.45
C LEU A 47 7.37 15.69 -22.57
N TRP A 48 7.92 16.89 -22.76
CA TRP A 48 7.13 18.11 -22.85
C TRP A 48 6.15 18.09 -24.03
N GLU A 49 6.64 17.78 -25.23
CA GLU A 49 5.81 17.71 -26.45
C GLU A 49 4.75 16.63 -26.37
N ARG A 50 5.10 15.49 -25.76
CA ARG A 50 4.15 14.40 -25.53
C ARG A 50 3.10 14.78 -24.49
N TRP A 51 3.47 15.49 -23.42
CA TRP A 51 2.50 15.96 -22.43
C TRP A 51 1.50 16.94 -23.02
N ILE A 52 1.90 17.84 -23.92
CA ILE A 52 0.99 18.75 -24.65
C ILE A 52 -0.07 17.99 -25.46
N SER A 53 0.27 16.81 -25.98
CA SER A 53 -0.60 16.00 -26.83
C SER A 53 -1.24 14.81 -26.08
N HIS A 54 -1.05 14.73 -24.76
CA HIS A 54 -1.48 13.60 -23.95
C HIS A 54 -2.94 13.73 -23.52
N ASN A 55 -3.75 12.70 -23.80
CA ASN A 55 -5.19 12.77 -23.58
C ASN A 55 -5.66 12.04 -22.31
N GLU A 56 -4.77 11.36 -21.59
CA GLU A 56 -5.10 10.69 -20.34
C GLU A 56 -4.82 11.58 -19.12
N ALA A 57 -5.47 11.26 -18.00
CA ALA A 57 -5.31 12.00 -16.75
C ALA A 57 -3.94 11.78 -16.07
N ASN A 58 -3.26 10.70 -16.43
CA ASN A 58 -1.97 10.34 -15.86
C ASN A 58 -0.95 9.95 -16.96
N PHE A 59 0.33 10.10 -16.64
CA PHE A 59 1.45 9.68 -17.46
C PHE A 59 2.39 8.82 -16.60
N VAL A 60 2.84 7.68 -17.11
CA VAL A 60 3.64 6.70 -16.37
C VAL A 60 5.05 6.63 -16.93
N ILE A 61 6.04 6.95 -16.09
CA ILE A 61 7.46 6.77 -16.36
C ILE A 61 7.96 5.60 -15.53
N ALA A 62 8.75 4.72 -16.13
CA ALA A 62 9.48 3.69 -15.40
C ALA A 62 11.00 3.85 -15.59
N GLU A 63 11.76 3.57 -14.55
CA GLU A 63 13.20 3.75 -14.49
C GLU A 63 13.89 2.49 -13.95
N THR A 64 15.06 2.19 -14.49
CA THR A 64 15.94 1.18 -13.95
C THR A 64 17.15 1.83 -13.27
N GLY A 65 17.26 1.70 -11.94
CA GLY A 65 18.30 2.33 -11.14
C GLY A 65 17.91 3.72 -10.67
N PHE A 66 17.37 3.83 -9.45
CA PHE A 66 16.98 5.11 -8.86
C PHE A 66 18.20 5.95 -8.42
N GLY A 67 19.20 5.29 -7.85
CA GLY A 67 20.42 5.89 -7.34
C GLY A 67 20.16 7.01 -6.34
N THR A 68 20.39 8.24 -6.78
CA THR A 68 20.21 9.47 -5.97
C THR A 68 18.89 10.18 -6.21
N GLY A 69 18.04 9.67 -7.11
CA GLY A 69 16.76 10.28 -7.47
C GLY A 69 16.85 11.50 -8.39
N LEU A 70 18.01 11.79 -8.99
CA LEU A 70 18.20 12.98 -9.83
C LEU A 70 17.23 13.04 -11.02
N ASN A 71 17.04 11.93 -11.74
CA ASN A 71 16.08 11.86 -12.84
C ASN A 71 14.64 12.11 -12.37
N PHE A 72 14.27 11.53 -11.22
CA PHE A 72 12.97 11.74 -10.57
C PHE A 72 12.75 13.22 -10.22
N PHE A 73 13.73 13.89 -9.60
CA PHE A 73 13.60 15.31 -9.27
C PHE A 73 13.48 16.19 -10.52
N ALA A 74 14.31 15.94 -11.53
CA ALA A 74 14.27 16.69 -12.79
C ALA A 74 12.90 16.58 -13.48
N VAL A 75 12.35 15.36 -13.60
CA VAL A 75 11.06 15.17 -14.26
C VAL A 75 9.88 15.68 -13.42
N THR A 76 9.96 15.57 -12.09
CA THR A 76 8.93 16.13 -11.20
C THR A 76 8.88 17.65 -11.31
N GLN A 77 10.04 18.31 -11.34
CA GLN A 77 10.12 19.76 -11.54
C GLN A 77 9.57 20.17 -12.91
N LEU A 78 9.97 19.48 -14.00
CA LEU A 78 9.46 19.75 -15.34
C LEU A 78 7.93 19.55 -15.41
N PHE A 79 7.40 18.52 -14.73
CA PHE A 79 5.96 18.27 -14.71
C PHE A 79 5.20 19.34 -13.94
N ARG A 80 5.75 19.86 -12.84
CA ARG A 80 5.19 21.02 -12.13
C ARG A 80 5.09 22.24 -13.02
N GLU A 81 6.16 22.53 -13.77
CA GLU A 81 6.18 23.63 -14.74
C GLU A 81 5.12 23.42 -15.83
N PHE A 82 4.98 22.20 -16.35
CA PHE A 82 3.91 21.86 -17.28
C PHE A 82 2.52 22.09 -16.68
N ARG A 83 2.27 21.62 -15.46
CA ARG A 83 0.96 21.80 -14.77
C ARG A 83 0.65 23.27 -14.51
N GLN A 84 1.64 24.10 -14.22
CA GLN A 84 1.48 25.55 -14.05
C GLN A 84 1.14 26.25 -15.37
N GLN A 85 1.80 25.88 -16.47
CA GLN A 85 1.54 26.47 -17.80
C GLN A 85 0.25 25.94 -18.45
N HIS A 86 -0.17 24.73 -18.08
CA HIS A 86 -1.31 24.02 -18.66
C HIS A 86 -2.29 23.53 -17.57
N GLU A 87 -2.73 24.44 -16.70
CA GLU A 87 -3.58 24.13 -15.54
C GLU A 87 -4.82 23.30 -15.91
N ASN A 88 -5.48 23.64 -17.03
CA ASN A 88 -6.70 23.00 -17.50
C ASN A 88 -6.49 21.74 -18.35
N HIS A 89 -5.24 21.32 -18.61
CA HIS A 89 -4.94 20.15 -19.44
C HIS A 89 -5.46 18.83 -18.85
N HIS A 90 -5.75 17.83 -19.69
CA HIS A 90 -6.24 16.52 -19.25
C HIS A 90 -5.24 15.81 -18.34
N LEU A 91 -3.95 15.82 -18.70
CA LEU A 91 -2.87 15.30 -17.88
C LEU A 91 -2.72 16.07 -16.56
N LYS A 92 -3.10 15.43 -15.45
CA LYS A 92 -3.06 15.99 -14.10
C LYS A 92 -1.99 15.36 -13.21
N ARG A 93 -1.56 14.12 -13.50
CA ARG A 93 -0.73 13.34 -12.60
C ARG A 93 0.45 12.66 -13.31
N LEU A 94 1.57 12.56 -12.62
CA LEU A 94 2.74 11.82 -13.06
C LEU A 94 2.96 10.63 -12.12
N ASN A 95 3.09 9.42 -12.66
CA ASN A 95 3.49 8.24 -11.91
C ASN A 95 4.91 7.87 -12.33
N PHE A 96 5.80 7.73 -11.37
CA PHE A 96 7.19 7.38 -11.58
C PHE A 96 7.51 6.07 -10.85
N ILE A 97 7.82 5.02 -11.59
CA ILE A 97 8.19 3.70 -11.07
C ILE A 97 9.70 3.57 -11.19
N SER A 98 10.43 3.29 -10.12
CA SER A 98 11.88 3.06 -10.21
C SER A 98 12.31 1.82 -9.46
N PHE A 99 13.29 1.10 -10.00
CA PHE A 99 13.84 -0.11 -9.41
C PHE A 99 15.24 0.15 -8.87
N GLU A 100 15.48 -0.12 -7.59
CA GLU A 100 16.77 0.11 -6.93
C GLU A 100 17.20 -1.11 -6.11
N LYS A 101 18.32 -1.72 -6.51
CA LYS A 101 18.85 -2.92 -5.85
C LYS A 101 19.62 -2.58 -4.56
N TYR A 102 20.29 -1.43 -4.54
CA TYR A 102 21.20 -1.00 -3.49
C TYR A 102 20.86 0.43 -3.04
N PRO A 103 19.75 0.64 -2.32
CA PRO A 103 19.37 1.98 -1.87
C PRO A 103 20.48 2.61 -1.02
N LEU A 104 20.74 3.90 -1.21
CA LEU A 104 21.72 4.63 -0.42
C LEU A 104 21.32 4.69 1.07
N LYS A 105 22.32 4.76 1.94
CA LYS A 105 22.11 5.18 3.34
C LYS A 105 21.54 6.59 3.36
N ILE A 106 20.61 6.87 4.27
CA ILE A 106 19.98 8.20 4.35
C ILE A 106 21.01 9.34 4.50
N THR A 107 22.11 9.10 5.23
CA THR A 107 23.21 10.06 5.38
C THR A 107 23.94 10.32 4.07
N ALA A 108 24.24 9.28 3.29
CA ALA A 108 24.85 9.37 1.97
C ALA A 108 23.91 10.05 0.96
N LEU A 109 22.63 9.69 0.97
CA LEU A 109 21.61 10.30 0.13
C LEU A 109 21.49 11.80 0.40
N SER A 110 21.42 12.19 1.67
CA SER A 110 21.35 13.60 2.10
C SER A 110 22.58 14.39 1.62
N GLN A 111 23.77 13.80 1.72
CA GLN A 111 25.01 14.42 1.22
C GLN A 111 24.98 14.60 -0.31
N ALA A 112 24.49 13.61 -1.05
CA ALA A 112 24.39 13.68 -2.51
C ALA A 112 23.43 14.78 -2.97
N HIS A 113 22.33 15.00 -2.24
CA HIS A 113 21.34 16.04 -2.56
C HIS A 113 21.86 17.48 -2.39
N LEU A 114 22.91 17.71 -1.61
CA LEU A 114 23.51 19.04 -1.46
C LEU A 114 24.05 19.61 -2.78
N ALA A 115 24.34 18.76 -3.76
CA ALA A 115 24.77 19.18 -5.10
C ALA A 115 23.65 19.86 -5.92
N TYR A 116 22.38 19.68 -5.54
CA TYR A 116 21.21 20.16 -6.28
C TYR A 116 20.23 20.93 -5.38
N PRO A 117 20.62 22.10 -4.84
CA PRO A 117 19.80 22.87 -3.90
C PRO A 117 18.46 23.34 -4.50
N GLN A 118 18.33 23.42 -5.82
CA GLN A 118 17.06 23.71 -6.50
C GLN A 118 15.98 22.65 -6.24
N PHE A 119 16.36 21.44 -5.79
CA PHE A 119 15.42 20.37 -5.43
C PHE A 119 15.27 20.21 -3.92
N ALA A 120 15.64 21.22 -3.11
CA ALA A 120 15.65 21.12 -1.65
C ALA A 120 14.33 20.57 -1.07
N ASP A 121 13.17 21.11 -1.49
CA ASP A 121 11.86 20.67 -0.98
C ASP A 121 11.53 19.22 -1.35
N LEU A 122 11.77 18.84 -2.61
CA LEU A 122 11.59 17.46 -3.08
C LEU A 122 12.53 16.51 -2.34
N SER A 123 13.79 16.91 -2.18
CA SER A 123 14.81 16.10 -1.53
C SER A 123 14.52 15.90 -0.04
N ALA A 124 14.02 16.92 0.66
CA ALA A 124 13.65 16.85 2.07
C ALA A 124 12.43 15.95 2.27
N HIS A 125 11.44 16.04 1.36
CA HIS A 125 10.28 15.16 1.39
C HIS A 125 10.65 13.70 1.13
N LEU A 126 11.50 13.42 0.13
CA LEU A 126 12.00 12.08 -0.14
C LEU A 126 12.77 11.51 1.07
N GLN A 127 13.66 12.32 1.67
CA GLN A 127 14.45 11.91 2.84
C GLN A 127 13.57 11.56 4.05
N ARG A 128 12.48 12.31 4.26
CA ARG A 128 11.54 12.06 5.36
C ARG A 128 10.86 10.69 5.26
N TYR A 129 10.57 10.25 4.04
CA TYR A 129 9.89 8.97 3.77
C TYR A 129 10.80 7.95 3.08
N TRP A 130 12.13 8.12 3.21
CA TRP A 130 13.08 7.19 2.64
C TRP A 130 12.84 5.80 3.24
N PRO A 131 12.56 4.78 2.42
CA PRO A 131 12.06 3.52 2.92
C PRO A 131 13.10 2.78 3.77
N SER A 132 12.61 2.10 4.81
CA SER A 132 13.35 1.01 5.45
C SER A 132 13.77 -0.02 4.41
N LEU A 133 14.85 -0.77 4.69
CA LEU A 133 15.39 -1.79 3.80
C LEU A 133 14.51 -3.04 3.71
N ILE A 134 13.30 -2.87 3.23
CA ILE A 134 12.31 -3.91 2.97
C ILE A 134 12.17 -4.04 1.45
N LEU A 135 12.26 -5.28 0.95
CA LEU A 135 12.06 -5.61 -0.47
C LEU A 135 10.66 -5.18 -0.93
N GLY A 136 10.52 -4.89 -2.22
CA GLY A 136 9.23 -4.58 -2.84
C GLY A 136 8.96 -3.08 -2.97
N CYS A 137 7.68 -2.73 -3.16
CA CYS A 137 7.25 -1.40 -3.58
C CYS A 137 6.99 -0.44 -2.41
N HIS A 138 7.59 0.74 -2.46
CA HIS A 138 7.34 1.82 -1.51
C HIS A 138 6.79 3.03 -2.26
N ARG A 139 5.51 3.33 -2.02
CA ARG A 139 4.84 4.50 -2.62
C ARG A 139 5.06 5.76 -1.78
N ILE A 140 5.41 6.87 -2.42
CA ILE A 140 5.58 8.20 -1.82
C ILE A 140 4.90 9.24 -2.73
N HIS A 141 4.17 10.18 -2.15
CA HIS A 141 3.42 11.21 -2.90
C HIS A 141 4.06 12.59 -2.80
N PHE A 142 4.30 13.21 -3.96
CA PHE A 142 4.82 14.57 -4.14
C PHE A 142 3.76 15.42 -4.84
N GLU A 143 2.59 15.52 -4.21
CA GLU A 143 1.39 16.19 -4.75
C GLU A 143 0.90 15.55 -6.07
N GLU A 144 1.11 16.20 -7.22
CA GLU A 144 0.73 15.69 -8.54
C GLU A 144 1.59 14.52 -9.03
N THR A 145 2.73 14.27 -8.39
CA THR A 145 3.66 13.19 -8.76
C THR A 145 3.66 12.08 -7.71
N THR A 146 3.55 10.82 -8.14
CA THR A 146 3.65 9.65 -7.27
C THR A 146 4.90 8.84 -7.62
N LEU A 147 5.74 8.55 -6.63
CA LEU A 147 6.92 7.68 -6.76
C LEU A 147 6.60 6.30 -6.20
N ASP A 148 6.78 5.26 -7.02
CA ASP A 148 6.84 3.87 -6.62
C ASP A 148 8.29 3.40 -6.67
N LEU A 149 8.96 3.36 -5.51
CA LEU A 149 10.34 2.89 -5.39
C LEU A 149 10.36 1.41 -5.03
N TRP A 150 10.79 0.58 -5.98
CA TRP A 150 10.91 -0.86 -5.84
C TRP A 150 12.31 -1.24 -5.37
N LEU A 151 12.43 -1.59 -4.10
CA LEU A 151 13.70 -2.07 -3.54
C LEU A 151 13.90 -3.54 -3.88
N GLY A 152 15.06 -3.87 -4.46
CA GLY A 152 15.43 -5.22 -4.85
C GLY A 152 15.94 -5.32 -6.29
N ASN A 153 16.30 -6.53 -6.70
CA ASN A 153 16.83 -6.75 -8.04
C ASN A 153 15.73 -6.52 -9.10
N VAL A 154 16.03 -5.72 -10.13
CA VAL A 154 15.10 -5.44 -11.23
C VAL A 154 14.65 -6.72 -11.94
N SER A 155 15.50 -7.74 -12.05
CA SER A 155 15.14 -9.03 -12.66
C SER A 155 14.06 -9.80 -11.88
N GLU A 156 13.90 -9.49 -10.59
CA GLU A 156 12.89 -10.10 -9.71
C GLU A 156 11.67 -9.20 -9.56
N ASN A 157 11.89 -7.88 -9.39
CA ASN A 157 10.84 -6.89 -9.16
C ASN A 157 10.07 -6.51 -10.43
N LEU A 158 10.73 -6.38 -11.59
CA LEU A 158 10.04 -5.98 -12.82
C LEU A 158 8.94 -6.98 -13.24
N PRO A 159 9.15 -8.32 -13.18
CA PRO A 159 8.08 -9.28 -13.38
C PRO A 159 6.89 -9.11 -12.41
N GLN A 160 7.12 -8.61 -11.19
CA GLN A 160 6.07 -8.40 -10.18
C GLN A 160 5.12 -7.24 -10.51
N LEU A 161 5.41 -6.42 -11.53
CA LEU A 161 4.41 -5.50 -12.09
C LEU A 161 3.23 -6.26 -12.73
N GLY A 162 3.49 -7.48 -13.21
CA GLY A 162 2.45 -8.44 -13.57
C GLY A 162 1.61 -8.09 -14.80
N ASP A 163 0.59 -8.90 -15.03
CA ASP A 163 -0.38 -8.72 -16.11
C ASP A 163 -1.09 -7.36 -16.05
N TYR A 164 -1.28 -6.82 -14.84
CA TYR A 164 -1.95 -5.54 -14.65
C TYR A 164 -1.22 -4.40 -15.38
N MET A 165 0.12 -4.40 -15.41
CA MET A 165 0.93 -3.35 -16.02
C MET A 165 1.22 -3.56 -17.51
N ASN A 166 0.67 -4.60 -18.14
CA ASN A 166 0.80 -4.82 -19.58
C ASN A 166 0.33 -3.59 -20.36
N GLU A 167 1.19 -3.04 -21.21
CA GLU A 167 0.95 -1.83 -22.00
C GLU A 167 0.44 -0.62 -21.19
N ARG A 168 1.06 -0.30 -20.05
CA ARG A 168 0.70 0.86 -19.22
C ARG A 168 1.79 1.90 -19.02
N ILE A 169 3.03 1.65 -19.44
CA ILE A 169 4.15 2.59 -19.27
C ILE A 169 4.28 3.47 -20.51
N ASP A 170 4.24 4.79 -20.30
CA ASP A 170 4.35 5.78 -21.38
C ASP A 170 5.81 6.04 -21.76
N ALA A 171 6.75 6.04 -20.81
CA ALA A 171 8.16 6.27 -21.07
C ALA A 171 9.09 5.46 -20.15
N TRP A 172 10.24 5.06 -20.68
CA TRP A 172 11.31 4.43 -19.91
C TRP A 172 12.55 5.31 -19.82
N PHE A 173 13.05 5.48 -18.59
CA PHE A 173 14.40 5.93 -18.30
C PHE A 173 15.25 4.69 -18.07
N LEU A 174 15.84 4.18 -19.15
CA LEU A 174 16.71 3.01 -19.09
C LEU A 174 18.10 3.47 -18.62
N ASP A 175 18.20 3.65 -17.32
CA ASP A 175 19.41 4.11 -16.62
C ASP A 175 20.13 2.93 -15.94
N GLY A 176 21.19 3.22 -15.21
CA GLY A 176 22.00 2.26 -14.46
C GLY A 176 23.48 2.38 -14.79
N PHE A 177 24.33 1.63 -14.08
CA PHE A 177 25.76 1.64 -14.39
C PHE A 177 26.05 1.17 -15.82
N ALA A 178 27.15 1.66 -16.39
CA ALA A 178 27.52 1.38 -17.78
C ALA A 178 27.43 -0.14 -18.08
N PRO A 179 26.93 -0.56 -19.27
CA PRO A 179 26.72 -1.98 -19.56
C PRO A 179 27.97 -2.87 -19.39
N SER A 180 29.16 -2.31 -19.60
CA SER A 180 30.43 -3.00 -19.37
C SER A 180 30.76 -3.25 -17.90
N LYS A 181 30.12 -2.51 -16.97
CA LYS A 181 30.32 -2.57 -15.52
C LYS A 181 29.20 -3.32 -14.80
N ASN A 182 28.00 -3.37 -15.37
CA ASN A 182 26.85 -4.09 -14.80
C ASN A 182 26.11 -4.95 -15.84
N PRO A 183 26.78 -5.88 -16.56
CA PRO A 183 26.16 -6.63 -17.65
C PRO A 183 24.97 -7.49 -17.22
N GLU A 184 24.89 -7.88 -15.94
CA GLU A 184 23.79 -8.68 -15.39
C GLU A 184 22.42 -7.98 -15.52
N MET A 185 22.39 -6.66 -15.39
CA MET A 185 21.17 -5.88 -15.53
C MET A 185 20.74 -5.75 -17.01
N TRP A 186 21.70 -5.56 -17.92
CA TRP A 186 21.47 -5.25 -19.32
C TRP A 186 21.27 -6.52 -20.16
N ASN A 187 20.12 -7.18 -20.01
CA ASN A 187 19.83 -8.47 -20.63
C ASN A 187 18.49 -8.49 -21.40
N ASP A 188 18.26 -9.54 -22.18
CA ASP A 188 17.08 -9.68 -23.04
C ASP A 188 15.76 -9.78 -22.26
N ASP A 189 15.76 -10.38 -21.06
CA ASP A 189 14.56 -10.48 -20.22
C ASP A 189 14.07 -9.09 -19.78
N LEU A 190 15.00 -8.20 -19.42
CA LEU A 190 14.71 -6.80 -19.14
C LEU A 190 14.04 -6.13 -20.35
N TYR A 191 14.66 -6.22 -21.53
CA TYR A 191 14.13 -5.55 -22.73
C TYR A 191 12.76 -6.08 -23.15
N ASN A 192 12.54 -7.40 -23.03
CA ASN A 192 11.25 -8.02 -23.32
C ASN A 192 10.15 -7.55 -22.36
N LEU A 193 10.45 -7.45 -21.06
CA LEU A 193 9.51 -6.92 -20.07
C LEU A 193 9.24 -5.43 -20.26
N MET A 194 10.28 -4.64 -20.58
CA MET A 194 10.09 -3.24 -20.96
C MET A 194 9.13 -3.13 -22.14
N PHE A 195 9.33 -3.91 -23.21
CA PHE A 195 8.44 -3.88 -24.38
C PHE A 195 7.01 -4.32 -24.04
N ARG A 196 6.85 -5.37 -23.21
CA ARG A 196 5.54 -5.84 -22.73
C ARG A 196 4.78 -4.73 -22.00
N PHE A 197 5.43 -4.04 -21.05
CA PHE A 197 4.77 -3.03 -20.23
C PHE A 197 4.65 -1.67 -20.91
N THR A 198 5.38 -1.40 -21.99
CA THR A 198 5.29 -0.14 -22.72
C THR A 198 3.97 -0.05 -23.51
N LYS A 199 3.28 1.08 -23.44
CA LYS A 199 2.12 1.39 -24.27
C LYS A 199 2.49 1.42 -25.76
N PRO A 200 1.54 1.20 -26.68
CA PRO A 200 1.71 1.62 -28.06
C PRO A 200 2.09 3.11 -28.13
N ASN A 201 3.08 3.45 -28.94
CA ASN A 201 3.75 4.75 -29.02
C ASN A 201 4.47 5.22 -27.74
N GLY A 202 4.60 4.34 -26.73
CA GLY A 202 5.46 4.59 -25.58
C GLY A 202 6.94 4.56 -25.98
N SER A 203 7.77 5.25 -25.20
CA SER A 203 9.17 5.50 -25.55
C SER A 203 10.14 4.90 -24.54
N PHE A 204 11.42 4.85 -24.93
CA PHE A 204 12.53 4.75 -23.99
C PHE A 204 13.64 5.72 -24.38
N ALA A 205 14.48 6.08 -23.41
CA ALA A 205 15.77 6.72 -23.65
C ALA A 205 16.83 6.18 -22.68
N THR A 206 18.09 6.13 -23.14
CA THR A 206 19.24 5.69 -22.35
C THR A 206 20.51 6.41 -22.76
N PHE A 207 21.43 6.60 -21.81
CA PHE A 207 22.72 7.26 -22.04
C PHE A 207 23.68 6.43 -22.90
N THR A 208 23.51 5.11 -22.95
CA THR A 208 24.43 4.19 -23.65
C THR A 208 24.06 4.03 -25.12
N ALA A 209 25.07 3.82 -25.98
CA ALA A 209 24.93 3.42 -27.37
C ALA A 209 25.57 2.06 -27.68
N ALA A 210 25.77 1.23 -26.65
CA ALA A 210 26.37 -0.09 -26.80
C ALA A 210 25.58 -0.97 -27.79
N SER A 211 26.28 -1.61 -28.72
CA SER A 211 25.66 -2.41 -29.78
C SER A 211 24.80 -3.56 -29.26
N ALA A 212 25.18 -4.19 -28.14
CA ALA A 212 24.39 -5.26 -27.52
C ALA A 212 23.04 -4.75 -27.00
N VAL A 213 23.03 -3.61 -26.30
CA VAL A 213 21.81 -2.96 -25.80
C VAL A 213 20.88 -2.58 -26.96
N ARG A 214 21.44 -1.93 -28.00
CA ARG A 214 20.66 -1.57 -29.20
C ARG A 214 20.00 -2.80 -29.83
N LYS A 215 20.77 -3.86 -30.08
CA LYS A 215 20.25 -5.10 -30.70
C LYS A 215 19.21 -5.79 -29.82
N GLY A 216 19.41 -5.81 -28.50
CA GLY A 216 18.45 -6.39 -27.56
C GLY A 216 17.10 -5.65 -27.58
N LEU A 217 17.13 -4.32 -27.56
CA LEU A 217 15.93 -3.48 -27.66
C LEU A 217 15.22 -3.61 -29.01
N GLU A 218 15.98 -3.66 -30.11
CA GLU A 218 15.45 -3.95 -31.45
C GLU A 218 14.79 -5.34 -31.50
N SER A 219 15.44 -6.35 -30.89
CA SER A 219 14.92 -7.73 -30.83
C SER A 219 13.67 -7.85 -29.97
N ALA A 220 13.55 -7.06 -28.89
CA ALA A 220 12.35 -7.00 -28.08
C ALA A 220 11.17 -6.36 -28.83
N GLY A 221 11.45 -5.56 -29.86
CA GLY A 221 10.47 -4.98 -30.78
C GLY A 221 10.43 -3.45 -30.81
N PHE A 222 11.33 -2.77 -30.10
CA PHE A 222 11.40 -1.30 -30.17
C PHE A 222 12.00 -0.83 -31.50
N ASN A 223 11.47 0.26 -32.04
CA ASN A 223 12.16 1.01 -33.09
C ASN A 223 13.21 1.93 -32.44
N VAL A 224 14.48 1.59 -32.60
CA VAL A 224 15.60 2.26 -31.93
C VAL A 224 16.30 3.27 -32.84
N THR A 225 16.53 4.46 -32.32
CA THR A 225 17.23 5.57 -32.99
C THR A 225 18.47 5.96 -32.19
N LYS A 226 19.58 6.16 -32.91
CA LYS A 226 20.79 6.77 -32.34
C LYS A 226 20.68 8.29 -32.34
N ARG A 227 21.04 8.90 -31.22
CA ARG A 227 21.13 10.35 -31.04
C ARG A 227 22.57 10.74 -30.70
N LYS A 228 22.92 12.01 -30.90
CA LYS A 228 24.19 12.56 -30.40
C LYS A 228 24.22 12.44 -28.88
N GLY A 229 25.34 12.06 -28.29
CA GLY A 229 25.50 11.98 -26.83
C GLY A 229 25.67 13.35 -26.18
N PHE A 230 25.41 13.43 -24.88
CA PHE A 230 25.62 14.66 -24.11
C PHE A 230 27.12 14.92 -23.85
N GLY A 231 27.53 16.19 -23.94
CA GLY A 231 28.91 16.62 -23.67
C GLY A 231 29.94 15.89 -24.55
N LYS A 232 30.84 15.13 -23.91
CA LYS A 232 31.92 14.37 -24.58
C LYS A 232 31.46 13.00 -25.11
N LYS A 233 30.26 12.52 -24.73
CA LYS A 233 29.73 11.23 -25.20
C LYS A 233 29.32 11.36 -26.67
N ARG A 234 29.71 10.38 -27.50
CA ARG A 234 29.46 10.42 -28.96
C ARG A 234 27.99 10.21 -29.30
N GLU A 235 27.39 9.19 -28.72
CA GLU A 235 26.05 8.74 -29.06
C GLU A 235 25.29 8.30 -27.80
N CYS A 236 23.96 8.38 -27.85
CA CYS A 236 23.01 7.76 -26.92
C CYS A 236 21.84 7.16 -27.72
N LEU A 237 20.93 6.43 -27.06
CA LEU A 237 19.79 5.78 -27.73
C LEU A 237 18.46 6.30 -27.21
N SER A 238 17.50 6.38 -28.11
CA SER A 238 16.08 6.54 -27.80
C SER A 238 15.26 5.68 -28.74
N GLY A 239 14.03 5.34 -28.39
CA GLY A 239 13.17 4.58 -29.28
C GLY A 239 11.70 4.56 -28.88
N LEU A 240 10.89 3.96 -29.74
CA LEU A 240 9.44 3.89 -29.60
C LEU A 240 8.92 2.47 -29.84
N LYS A 241 7.86 2.10 -29.12
CA LYS A 241 7.06 0.91 -29.43
C LYS A 241 5.99 1.29 -30.46
N ILE A 242 6.24 1.05 -31.74
CA ILE A 242 5.30 1.42 -32.82
C ILE A 242 4.15 0.41 -32.93
N GLN A 243 4.42 -0.86 -32.66
CA GLN A 243 3.43 -1.94 -32.77
C GLN A 243 3.21 -2.60 -31.42
N SER A 244 1.94 -2.90 -31.13
CA SER A 244 1.58 -3.78 -30.01
C SER A 244 1.78 -5.23 -30.43
N ASN A 245 2.30 -6.05 -29.51
CA ASN A 245 2.26 -7.50 -29.63
C ASN A 245 1.30 -8.03 -28.58
N SER A 246 0.27 -8.77 -29.01
CA SER A 246 -0.67 -9.44 -28.11
C SER A 246 0.08 -10.41 -27.21
N THR A 247 0.32 -10.02 -25.96
CA THR A 247 0.95 -10.86 -24.95
C THR A 247 -0.12 -11.63 -24.21
N ALA A 248 -0.02 -12.95 -24.18
CA ALA A 248 -0.94 -13.79 -23.41
C ALA A 248 -0.80 -13.48 -21.91
N LEU A 249 -1.91 -13.25 -21.23
CA LEU A 249 -1.95 -13.02 -19.79
C LEU A 249 -1.51 -14.30 -19.05
N SER A 250 -0.70 -14.14 -18.01
CA SER A 250 -0.18 -15.24 -17.19
C SER A 250 -1.20 -15.73 -16.15
N THR A 251 -1.98 -14.81 -15.59
CA THR A 251 -2.93 -15.05 -14.48
C THR A 251 -4.26 -14.32 -14.67
N PRO A 252 -4.97 -14.55 -15.79
CA PRO A 252 -6.22 -13.83 -16.12
C PRO A 252 -7.31 -13.92 -15.05
N TRP A 253 -7.30 -14.95 -14.21
CA TRP A 253 -8.25 -15.14 -13.09
C TRP A 253 -8.04 -14.19 -11.89
N TYR A 254 -6.95 -13.42 -11.86
CA TYR A 254 -6.70 -12.38 -10.86
C TYR A 254 -6.57 -10.97 -11.43
N LEU A 255 -6.75 -10.81 -12.75
CA LEU A 255 -6.55 -9.51 -13.39
C LEU A 255 -7.56 -8.48 -12.87
N ALA A 256 -7.05 -7.47 -12.16
CA ALA A 256 -7.83 -6.32 -11.72
C ALA A 256 -8.26 -5.48 -12.93
N GLN A 257 -9.49 -4.95 -12.87
CA GLN A 257 -10.12 -4.21 -13.96
C GLN A 257 -10.40 -2.77 -13.52
N PRO A 258 -9.89 -1.76 -14.25
CA PRO A 258 -10.20 -0.37 -13.97
C PRO A 258 -11.69 -0.03 -14.16
N ALA A 259 -12.12 1.05 -13.51
CA ALA A 259 -13.45 1.57 -13.72
C ALA A 259 -13.56 2.26 -15.08
N LYS A 260 -14.77 2.30 -15.63
CA LYS A 260 -15.12 3.20 -16.75
C LYS A 260 -16.07 4.25 -16.23
N MET A 261 -15.66 5.50 -16.21
CA MET A 261 -16.44 6.61 -15.66
C MET A 261 -16.10 7.92 -16.39
N GLU A 262 -17.09 8.77 -16.58
CA GLU A 262 -16.97 10.07 -17.23
C GLU A 262 -17.05 11.22 -16.22
N LYS A 263 -17.91 11.09 -15.20
CA LYS A 263 -18.20 12.15 -14.22
C LYS A 263 -17.34 12.06 -12.95
N GLN A 264 -16.56 10.98 -12.83
CA GLN A 264 -15.80 10.61 -11.64
C GLN A 264 -16.71 10.47 -10.41
N ASP A 265 -17.92 9.96 -10.60
CA ASP A 265 -18.93 9.85 -9.55
C ASP A 265 -18.86 8.50 -8.82
N VAL A 266 -18.48 8.56 -7.55
CA VAL A 266 -18.18 7.37 -6.73
C VAL A 266 -19.01 7.37 -5.45
N ALA A 267 -19.79 6.30 -5.26
CA ALA A 267 -20.42 6.00 -3.97
C ALA A 267 -19.57 5.02 -3.15
N ILE A 268 -19.45 5.29 -1.85
CA ILE A 268 -18.85 4.37 -0.89
C ILE A 268 -19.90 4.01 0.15
N ILE A 269 -20.21 2.71 0.26
CA ILE A 269 -21.14 2.19 1.27
C ILE A 269 -20.32 1.76 2.49
N GLY A 270 -20.48 2.49 3.58
CA GLY A 270 -19.73 2.33 4.82
C GLY A 270 -19.59 3.64 5.58
N GLY A 271 -18.74 3.64 6.59
CA GLY A 271 -18.45 4.82 7.41
C GLY A 271 -17.29 4.62 8.38
N GLY A 272 -16.44 3.62 8.09
CA GLY A 272 -15.29 3.26 8.91
C GLY A 272 -13.96 3.66 8.26
N ILE A 273 -12.87 3.16 8.83
CA ILE A 273 -11.51 3.49 8.37
C ILE A 273 -11.26 3.09 6.91
N ALA A 274 -11.83 1.98 6.43
CA ALA A 274 -11.73 1.55 5.04
C ALA A 274 -12.34 2.58 4.07
N SER A 275 -13.56 3.03 4.39
CA SER A 275 -14.27 4.06 3.63
C SER A 275 -13.48 5.37 3.59
N LEU A 276 -12.91 5.77 4.73
CA LEU A 276 -12.11 6.98 4.84
C LEU A 276 -10.86 6.91 3.94
N CYS A 277 -10.06 5.84 4.06
CA CYS A 277 -8.82 5.72 3.29
C CYS A 277 -9.08 5.64 1.78
N ALA A 278 -10.16 4.98 1.36
CA ALA A 278 -10.62 5.00 -0.02
C ALA A 278 -11.01 6.43 -0.46
N ALA A 279 -11.83 7.13 0.33
CA ALA A 279 -12.27 8.49 0.03
C ALA A 279 -11.08 9.47 -0.13
N ILE A 280 -10.11 9.44 0.79
CA ILE A 280 -8.89 10.28 0.70
C ILE A 280 -8.17 10.02 -0.62
N SER A 281 -7.96 8.75 -0.97
CA SER A 281 -7.20 8.37 -2.18
C SER A 281 -7.93 8.71 -3.47
N LEU A 282 -9.27 8.69 -3.46
CA LEU A 282 -10.14 9.06 -4.58
C LEU A 282 -10.24 10.58 -4.76
N VAL A 283 -10.39 11.34 -3.68
CA VAL A 283 -10.44 12.81 -3.72
C VAL A 283 -9.15 13.38 -4.29
N LYS A 284 -7.99 12.83 -3.92
CA LYS A 284 -6.68 13.18 -4.52
C LYS A 284 -6.62 12.98 -6.04
N ARG A 285 -7.50 12.14 -6.60
CA ARG A 285 -7.61 11.88 -8.05
C ARG A 285 -8.71 12.68 -8.73
N GLY A 286 -9.46 13.49 -7.97
CA GLY A 286 -10.54 14.34 -8.47
C GLY A 286 -11.94 13.70 -8.43
N ALA A 287 -12.11 12.58 -7.71
CA ALA A 287 -13.41 11.93 -7.60
C ALA A 287 -14.43 12.77 -6.83
N LYS A 288 -15.69 12.71 -7.28
CA LYS A 288 -16.86 13.17 -6.53
C LYS A 288 -17.35 12.01 -5.67
N VAL A 289 -17.07 12.08 -4.37
CA VAL A 289 -17.33 10.97 -3.45
C VAL A 289 -18.60 11.23 -2.64
N THR A 290 -19.49 10.25 -2.63
CA THR A 290 -20.64 10.19 -1.70
C THR A 290 -20.50 9.01 -0.75
N ILE A 291 -20.55 9.26 0.55
CA ILE A 291 -20.53 8.24 1.61
C ILE A 291 -21.96 7.94 2.05
N TYR A 292 -22.35 6.65 2.02
CA TYR A 292 -23.60 6.16 2.58
C TYR A 292 -23.31 5.34 3.83
N CYS A 293 -23.62 5.90 4.99
CA CYS A 293 -23.45 5.25 6.28
C CYS A 293 -24.82 4.88 6.87
N GLU A 294 -24.98 3.63 7.28
CA GLU A 294 -26.23 3.16 7.89
C GLU A 294 -26.47 3.74 9.30
N ASP A 295 -25.38 4.02 10.02
CA ASP A 295 -25.43 4.54 11.38
C ASP A 295 -25.71 6.07 11.35
N ASP A 296 -26.16 6.63 12.47
CA ASP A 296 -26.42 8.08 12.63
C ASP A 296 -25.14 8.94 12.64
N ALA A 297 -23.99 8.31 12.92
CA ALA A 297 -22.67 8.92 12.79
C ALA A 297 -21.62 7.93 12.26
N LEU A 298 -20.51 8.48 11.77
CA LEU A 298 -19.38 7.70 11.27
C LEU A 298 -18.62 7.01 12.41
N ALA A 299 -17.90 5.94 12.07
CA ALA A 299 -17.08 5.14 12.98
C ALA A 299 -17.85 4.55 14.18
N LEU A 300 -19.12 4.18 14.00
CA LEU A 300 -19.95 3.63 15.09
C LEU A 300 -19.89 2.12 15.27
N ASN A 301 -19.08 1.40 14.48
CA ASN A 301 -18.82 -0.03 14.67
C ASN A 301 -17.33 -0.32 15.00
N ALA A 302 -16.67 -1.26 14.30
CA ALA A 302 -15.31 -1.73 14.59
C ALA A 302 -14.23 -0.65 14.55
N SER A 303 -14.41 0.44 13.79
CA SER A 303 -13.50 1.59 13.76
C SER A 303 -13.70 2.59 14.90
N GLY A 304 -14.58 2.31 15.86
CA GLY A 304 -14.98 3.30 16.86
C GLY A 304 -14.35 3.19 18.23
N ASN A 305 -13.30 2.35 18.40
CA ASN A 305 -12.58 2.23 19.67
C ASN A 305 -12.04 3.59 20.13
N LYS A 306 -11.78 3.73 21.44
CA LYS A 306 -11.16 4.93 22.00
C LYS A 306 -9.67 4.98 21.74
N GLN A 307 -9.00 3.83 21.79
CA GLN A 307 -7.60 3.69 21.44
C GLN A 307 -7.42 2.35 20.71
N GLY A 308 -6.61 2.34 19.65
CA GLY A 308 -6.28 1.14 18.88
C GLY A 308 -4.80 1.13 18.52
N ALA A 309 -4.19 -0.06 18.57
CA ALA A 309 -2.79 -0.24 18.25
C ALA A 309 -2.52 -0.19 16.74
N PHE A 310 -1.45 0.47 16.34
CA PHE A 310 -0.95 0.59 14.97
C PHE A 310 0.46 -0.02 14.90
N TYR A 311 0.57 -1.17 14.22
CA TYR A 311 1.81 -1.90 13.98
C TYR A 311 1.61 -2.94 12.86
N PRO A 312 2.67 -3.43 12.19
CA PRO A 312 2.55 -4.45 11.16
C PRO A 312 2.15 -5.81 11.78
N GLN A 313 1.25 -6.54 11.13
CA GLN A 313 1.00 -7.93 11.51
C GLN A 313 2.13 -8.82 10.99
N LEU A 314 3.00 -9.21 11.91
CA LEU A 314 4.07 -10.18 11.66
C LEU A 314 3.62 -11.58 12.07
N SER A 315 3.99 -12.59 11.29
CA SER A 315 3.78 -14.01 11.58
C SER A 315 4.76 -14.90 10.82
N ASP A 316 4.72 -16.20 11.13
CA ASP A 316 5.48 -17.26 10.47
C ASP A 316 4.67 -18.04 9.41
N ASP A 317 3.40 -17.69 9.19
CA ASP A 317 2.47 -18.49 8.40
C ASP A 317 2.47 -18.16 6.89
N ASN A 318 2.19 -16.90 6.54
CA ASN A 318 2.01 -16.47 5.15
C ASN A 318 2.91 -15.27 4.83
N ALA A 319 3.98 -15.54 4.09
CA ALA A 319 4.96 -14.52 3.69
C ALA A 319 4.35 -13.35 2.93
N LEU A 320 3.39 -13.58 2.02
CA LEU A 320 2.73 -12.51 1.25
C LEU A 320 1.85 -11.61 2.11
N THR A 321 1.25 -12.18 3.17
CA THR A 321 0.49 -11.39 4.14
C THR A 321 1.42 -10.52 4.98
N VAL A 322 2.55 -11.07 5.44
CA VAL A 322 3.58 -10.30 6.16
C VAL A 322 4.13 -9.17 5.29
N ASP A 323 4.47 -9.49 4.04
CA ASP A 323 4.97 -8.55 3.04
C ASP A 323 4.02 -7.36 2.86
N PHE A 324 2.73 -7.66 2.64
CA PHE A 324 1.69 -6.64 2.60
C PHE A 324 1.65 -5.76 3.86
N TYR A 325 1.71 -6.34 5.07
CA TYR A 325 1.63 -5.57 6.30
C TYR A 325 2.86 -4.70 6.58
N LEU A 326 4.04 -5.08 6.08
CA LEU A 326 5.24 -4.25 6.14
C LEU A 326 5.05 -2.97 5.30
N HIS A 327 4.62 -3.12 4.05
CA HIS A 327 4.32 -1.99 3.17
C HIS A 327 3.14 -1.15 3.69
N ALA A 328 2.09 -1.81 4.19
CA ALA A 328 0.91 -1.12 4.73
C ALA A 328 1.25 -0.31 5.99
N PHE A 329 2.16 -0.79 6.83
CA PHE A 329 2.63 -0.04 7.99
C PHE A 329 3.43 1.20 7.60
N SER A 330 4.36 1.07 6.65
CA SER A 330 5.12 2.21 6.12
C SER A 330 4.19 3.26 5.50
N TYR A 331 3.29 2.85 4.60
CA TYR A 331 2.35 3.78 3.95
C TYR A 331 1.32 4.35 4.94
N GLY A 332 0.88 3.56 5.92
CA GLY A 332 0.00 4.01 7.00
C GLY A 332 0.63 5.14 7.82
N ARG A 333 1.96 5.11 8.04
CA ARG A 333 2.67 6.20 8.72
C ARG A 333 2.61 7.50 7.91
N GLN A 334 2.77 7.42 6.58
CA GLN A 334 2.62 8.59 5.71
C GLN A 334 1.22 9.20 5.80
N LEU A 335 0.17 8.38 5.87
CA LEU A 335 -1.20 8.88 6.03
C LEU A 335 -1.40 9.61 7.36
N LEU A 336 -0.86 9.08 8.46
CA LEU A 336 -0.96 9.72 9.77
C LEU A 336 -0.21 11.05 9.80
N ASP A 337 1.01 11.08 9.25
CA ASP A 337 1.80 12.30 9.10
C ASP A 337 1.07 13.34 8.23
N TRP A 338 0.45 12.93 7.11
CA TRP A 338 -0.38 13.79 6.28
C TRP A 338 -1.56 14.37 7.08
N ALA A 339 -2.26 13.54 7.86
CA ALA A 339 -3.40 14.01 8.64
C ALA A 339 -2.99 15.04 9.71
N ILE A 340 -1.85 14.82 10.36
CA ILE A 340 -1.26 15.78 11.31
C ILE A 340 -0.91 17.09 10.59
N ALA A 341 -0.28 17.01 9.41
CA ALA A 341 0.06 18.20 8.61
C ALA A 341 -1.18 18.98 8.14
N GLN A 342 -2.31 18.30 7.92
CA GLN A 342 -3.61 18.92 7.61
C GLN A 342 -4.35 19.47 8.85
N ASN A 343 -3.73 19.42 10.04
CA ASN A 343 -4.33 19.80 11.31
C ASN A 343 -5.62 19.02 11.65
N ILE A 344 -5.72 17.77 11.18
CA ILE A 344 -6.81 16.88 11.56
C ILE A 344 -6.53 16.41 12.99
N ALA A 345 -7.34 16.85 13.95
CA ALA A 345 -7.16 16.51 15.35
C ALA A 345 -7.52 15.05 15.63
N PHE A 346 -6.60 14.27 16.20
CA PHE A 346 -6.88 12.97 16.81
C PHE A 346 -5.81 12.64 17.85
N GLU A 347 -6.22 12.03 18.96
CA GLU A 347 -5.28 11.52 19.95
C GLU A 347 -4.45 10.38 19.35
N HIS A 348 -3.14 10.46 19.53
CA HIS A 348 -2.20 9.44 19.09
C HIS A 348 -0.86 9.61 19.80
N GLU A 349 -0.07 8.53 19.80
CA GLU A 349 1.32 8.58 20.23
C GLU A 349 2.13 7.50 19.52
N PHE A 350 3.25 7.88 18.91
CA PHE A 350 4.22 6.96 18.32
C PHE A 350 5.15 6.41 19.40
N CYS A 351 4.55 5.64 20.30
CA CYS A 351 5.14 5.18 21.56
C CYS A 351 5.87 3.84 21.47
N GLY A 352 5.87 3.22 20.28
CA GLY A 352 6.29 1.84 20.07
C GLY A 352 5.26 0.81 20.56
N VAL A 353 5.44 -0.43 20.10
CA VAL A 353 4.61 -1.59 20.48
C VAL A 353 5.52 -2.74 20.93
N ALA A 354 5.26 -3.26 22.12
CA ALA A 354 5.89 -4.45 22.69
C ALA A 354 5.02 -5.69 22.43
N LEU A 355 5.60 -6.71 21.81
CA LEU A 355 5.00 -8.03 21.63
C LEU A 355 5.60 -8.99 22.66
N CYS A 356 4.87 -9.28 23.74
CA CYS A 356 5.36 -10.13 24.83
C CYS A 356 5.43 -11.60 24.42
N ALA A 357 6.50 -12.28 24.81
CA ALA A 357 6.59 -13.74 24.81
C ALA A 357 5.92 -14.30 26.09
N TYR A 358 4.62 -14.03 26.26
CA TYR A 358 3.87 -14.35 27.49
C TYR A 358 3.63 -15.85 27.74
N ASN A 359 3.87 -16.69 26.73
CA ASN A 359 3.88 -18.14 26.85
C ASN A 359 4.80 -18.77 25.79
N GLU A 360 5.03 -20.09 25.88
CA GLU A 360 5.90 -20.83 24.96
C GLU A 360 5.50 -20.65 23.48
N LYS A 361 4.19 -20.69 23.17
CA LYS A 361 3.69 -20.52 21.79
C LYS A 361 4.05 -19.15 21.22
N SER A 362 3.86 -18.08 22.00
CA SER A 362 4.19 -16.72 21.61
C SER A 362 5.70 -16.51 21.49
N ALA A 363 6.50 -17.13 22.37
CA ALA A 363 7.97 -17.12 22.30
C ALA A 363 8.46 -17.76 21.00
N VAL A 364 7.98 -18.97 20.67
CA VAL A 364 8.31 -19.65 19.41
C VAL A 364 7.94 -18.80 18.20
N LYS A 365 6.75 -18.17 18.20
CA LYS A 365 6.33 -17.28 17.12
C LYS A 365 7.27 -16.08 16.96
N LEU A 366 7.65 -15.42 18.05
CA LEU A 366 8.55 -14.27 18.02
C LEU A 366 9.96 -14.65 17.57
N THR A 367 10.46 -15.82 17.97
CA THR A 367 11.72 -16.39 17.48
C THR A 367 11.68 -16.65 15.96
N LYS A 368 10.56 -17.12 15.42
CA LYS A 368 10.43 -17.26 13.96
C LYS A 368 10.34 -15.91 13.26
N ILE A 369 9.69 -14.92 13.86
CA ILE A 369 9.65 -13.55 13.33
C ILE A 369 11.06 -12.93 13.30
N SER A 370 11.89 -13.15 14.33
CA SER A 370 13.26 -12.63 14.36
C SER A 370 14.15 -13.24 13.26
N GLN A 371 13.81 -14.43 12.79
CA GLN A 371 14.49 -15.12 11.68
C GLN A 371 14.11 -14.60 10.29
N LEU A 372 13.13 -13.68 10.18
CA LEU A 372 12.73 -13.08 8.89
C LEU A 372 13.79 -12.11 8.32
N GLY A 373 14.79 -11.72 9.12
CA GLY A 373 15.85 -10.80 8.69
C GLY A 373 15.37 -9.37 8.47
N LEU A 374 14.35 -8.94 9.23
CA LEU A 374 13.83 -7.57 9.19
C LEU A 374 14.83 -6.59 9.82
N PRO A 375 14.92 -5.34 9.35
CA PRO A 375 15.69 -4.30 10.01
C PRO A 375 15.24 -4.07 11.46
N ASN A 376 16.19 -3.79 12.36
CA ASN A 376 15.91 -3.57 13.79
C ASN A 376 14.91 -2.42 14.05
N GLU A 377 14.83 -1.44 13.15
CA GLU A 377 13.86 -0.34 13.21
C GLU A 377 12.41 -0.79 13.00
N ILE A 378 12.19 -1.96 12.37
CA ILE A 378 10.88 -2.58 12.17
C ILE A 378 10.58 -3.59 13.27
N PHE A 379 11.54 -4.46 13.60
CA PHE A 379 11.38 -5.49 14.62
C PHE A 379 12.72 -5.87 15.24
N GLN A 380 12.77 -5.89 16.57
CA GLN A 380 13.93 -6.36 17.33
C GLN A 380 13.49 -7.22 18.52
N MET A 381 14.20 -8.33 18.78
CA MET A 381 14.04 -9.07 20.04
C MET A 381 14.78 -8.37 21.18
N LEU A 382 14.12 -8.21 22.31
CA LEU A 382 14.65 -7.59 23.52
C LEU A 382 14.53 -8.56 24.71
N THR A 383 15.48 -8.49 25.63
CA THR A 383 15.39 -9.18 26.92
C THR A 383 14.24 -8.60 27.76
N ALA A 384 13.82 -9.31 28.80
CA ALA A 384 12.77 -8.82 29.70
C ALA A 384 13.12 -7.46 30.34
N GLU A 385 14.39 -7.25 30.71
CA GLU A 385 14.88 -5.99 31.27
C GLU A 385 14.78 -4.83 30.27
N GLN A 386 15.31 -5.05 29.06
CA GLN A 386 15.26 -4.05 27.97
C GLN A 386 13.81 -3.73 27.58
N LEU A 387 12.95 -4.74 27.49
CA LEU A 387 11.55 -4.55 27.15
C LEU A 387 10.81 -3.80 28.28
N SER A 388 11.11 -4.10 29.54
CA SER A 388 10.56 -3.38 30.69
C SER A 388 10.95 -1.90 30.68
N GLU A 389 12.19 -1.58 30.31
CA GLU A 389 12.67 -0.20 30.19
C GLU A 389 11.87 0.59 29.14
N LYS A 390 11.66 -0.02 27.96
CA LYS A 390 10.87 0.57 26.86
C LYS A 390 9.40 0.74 27.26
N VAL A 391 8.84 -0.28 27.91
CA VAL A 391 7.42 -0.30 28.33
C VAL A 391 7.18 0.61 29.53
N GLY A 392 8.18 0.89 30.35
CA GLY A 392 8.09 1.71 31.56
C GLY A 392 7.54 0.98 32.80
N LEU A 393 7.27 -0.32 32.68
CA LEU A 393 6.77 -1.19 33.74
C LEU A 393 7.52 -2.53 33.70
N PRO A 394 7.72 -3.19 34.86
CA PRO A 394 8.43 -4.46 34.90
C PRO A 394 7.63 -5.54 34.17
N LEU A 395 8.33 -6.33 33.35
CA LEU A 395 7.84 -7.50 32.64
C LEU A 395 8.67 -8.72 33.03
N ASN A 396 8.03 -9.88 33.10
CA ASN A 396 8.66 -11.17 33.41
C ASN A 396 8.99 -12.00 32.15
N CYS A 397 8.90 -11.41 30.96
CA CYS A 397 9.14 -12.08 29.70
C CYS A 397 9.95 -11.19 28.74
N GLU A 398 10.74 -11.84 27.90
CA GLU A 398 11.31 -11.22 26.71
C GLU A 398 10.23 -10.94 25.66
N GLY A 399 10.61 -10.30 24.55
CA GLY A 399 9.64 -10.05 23.49
C GLY A 399 10.19 -9.30 22.29
N GLY A 400 9.32 -9.10 21.31
CA GLY A 400 9.58 -8.27 20.15
C GLY A 400 9.26 -6.80 20.41
N TRP A 401 10.04 -5.90 19.84
CA TRP A 401 9.85 -4.46 19.90
C TRP A 401 9.69 -3.87 18.50
N ILE A 402 8.64 -3.08 18.31
CA ILE A 402 8.34 -2.35 17.08
C ILE A 402 8.41 -0.86 17.40
N ALA A 403 9.56 -0.24 17.17
CA ALA A 403 9.84 1.12 17.63
C ALA A 403 8.91 2.18 17.03
N GLN A 404 8.55 2.04 15.76
CA GLN A 404 7.68 2.99 15.05
C GLN A 404 6.18 2.73 15.31
N GLY A 405 5.85 1.71 16.11
CA GLY A 405 4.48 1.40 16.49
C GLY A 405 3.82 2.53 17.26
N ALA A 406 2.48 2.53 17.30
CA ALA A 406 1.71 3.58 17.93
C ALA A 406 0.41 3.07 18.53
N TRP A 407 -0.25 3.94 19.28
CA TRP A 407 -1.70 3.93 19.41
C TRP A 407 -2.29 5.21 18.83
N LEU A 408 -3.55 5.14 18.40
CA LEU A 408 -4.34 6.32 18.04
C LEU A 408 -5.80 6.09 18.42
N ALA A 409 -6.58 7.17 18.50
CA ALA A 409 -8.02 7.16 18.70
C ALA A 409 -8.77 7.00 17.38
N PRO A 410 -9.18 5.77 16.98
CA PRO A 410 -9.67 5.51 15.62
C PRO A 410 -10.98 6.24 15.32
N ARG A 411 -11.88 6.34 16.30
CA ARG A 411 -13.15 7.05 16.13
C ARG A 411 -12.92 8.53 15.82
N GLN A 412 -12.07 9.17 16.62
CA GLN A 412 -11.77 10.59 16.47
C GLN A 412 -11.07 10.85 15.14
N PHE A 413 -10.07 10.03 14.79
CA PHE A 413 -9.39 10.11 13.50
C PHE A 413 -10.39 10.00 12.34
N VAL A 414 -11.26 8.98 12.34
CA VAL A 414 -12.21 8.77 11.26
C VAL A 414 -13.19 9.93 11.13
N GLN A 415 -13.81 10.36 12.23
CA GLN A 415 -14.83 11.41 12.22
C GLN A 415 -14.23 12.77 11.81
N ASN A 416 -13.06 13.13 12.35
CA ASN A 416 -12.45 14.43 12.06
C ASN A 416 -11.82 14.48 10.66
N ALA A 417 -11.28 13.37 10.16
CA ALA A 417 -10.80 13.30 8.79
C ALA A 417 -11.95 13.38 7.78
N PHE A 418 -13.10 12.75 8.05
CA PHE A 418 -14.29 12.94 7.22
C PHE A 418 -14.82 14.38 7.27
N SER A 419 -14.81 15.02 8.45
CA SER A 419 -15.17 16.45 8.58
C SER A 419 -14.24 17.36 7.75
N PHE A 420 -12.97 16.99 7.63
CA PHE A 420 -12.02 17.65 6.73
C PHE A 420 -12.39 17.40 5.25
N LEU A 421 -12.75 16.17 4.88
CA LEU A 421 -13.15 15.82 3.52
C LEU A 421 -14.48 16.44 3.08
N GLU A 422 -15.44 16.66 3.99
CA GLU A 422 -16.69 17.38 3.68
C GLU A 422 -16.39 18.81 3.19
N LYS A 423 -15.38 19.46 3.77
CA LYS A 423 -14.88 20.77 3.29
C LYS A 423 -14.23 20.69 1.90
N GLN A 424 -13.83 19.48 1.47
CA GLN A 424 -13.34 19.17 0.13
C GLN A 424 -14.44 18.60 -0.79
N SER A 425 -15.72 18.89 -0.50
CA SER A 425 -16.89 18.49 -1.29
C SER A 425 -17.23 16.99 -1.27
N VAL A 426 -16.70 16.21 -0.33
CA VAL A 426 -17.24 14.86 -0.07
C VAL A 426 -18.63 14.98 0.55
N ILE A 427 -19.61 14.28 -0.01
CA ILE A 427 -20.97 14.27 0.51
C ILE A 427 -21.10 13.10 1.47
N ILE A 428 -21.55 13.36 2.71
CA ILE A 428 -21.77 12.31 3.71
C ILE A 428 -23.26 12.23 4.02
N LYS A 429 -23.83 11.03 3.88
CA LYS A 429 -25.22 10.74 4.24
C LYS A 429 -25.24 9.65 5.31
N THR A 430 -25.52 10.05 6.55
CA THR A 430 -25.75 9.16 7.69
C THR A 430 -27.21 8.74 7.78
N SER A 431 -27.50 7.69 8.56
CA SER A 431 -28.82 7.05 8.63
C SER A 431 -29.34 6.60 7.26
N GLN A 432 -28.43 6.27 6.35
CA GLN A 432 -28.72 5.79 5.00
C GLN A 432 -28.24 4.35 4.85
N LYS A 433 -29.08 3.40 5.28
CA LYS A 433 -28.80 1.98 5.06
C LYS A 433 -29.16 1.59 3.63
N ILE A 434 -28.15 1.37 2.80
CA ILE A 434 -28.32 0.77 1.46
C ILE A 434 -28.57 -0.73 1.63
N THR A 435 -29.62 -1.23 0.97
CA THR A 435 -30.09 -2.61 1.07
C THR A 435 -30.04 -3.37 -0.25
N ALA A 436 -29.97 -2.67 -1.38
CA ALA A 436 -29.88 -3.31 -2.68
C ALA A 436 -29.00 -2.51 -3.65
N LEU A 437 -28.39 -3.25 -4.59
CA LEU A 437 -27.57 -2.75 -5.68
C LEU A 437 -28.08 -3.35 -6.98
N SER A 438 -28.36 -2.49 -7.96
CA SER A 438 -28.80 -2.91 -9.29
C SER A 438 -27.91 -2.28 -10.36
N GLN A 439 -27.28 -3.13 -11.17
CA GLN A 439 -26.41 -2.66 -12.25
C GLN A 439 -27.24 -2.04 -13.37
N GLN A 440 -26.84 -0.86 -13.82
CA GLN A 440 -27.43 -0.11 -14.92
C GLN A 440 -26.41 0.02 -16.07
N GLU A 441 -26.86 0.52 -17.23
CA GLU A 441 -25.98 0.70 -18.41
C GLU A 441 -24.76 1.60 -18.12
N LYS A 442 -24.95 2.64 -17.31
CA LYS A 442 -23.92 3.67 -17.01
C LYS A 442 -23.44 3.69 -15.56
N GLY A 443 -23.70 2.62 -14.78
CA GLY A 443 -23.31 2.56 -13.38
C GLY A 443 -24.23 1.69 -12.52
N TRP A 444 -24.56 2.18 -11.34
CA TRP A 444 -25.30 1.45 -10.31
C TRP A 444 -26.42 2.29 -9.72
N GLU A 445 -27.57 1.67 -9.53
CA GLU A 445 -28.65 2.15 -8.68
C GLU A 445 -28.51 1.52 -7.28
N LEU A 446 -28.51 2.36 -6.25
CA LEU A 446 -28.47 2.00 -4.84
C LEU A 446 -29.84 2.31 -4.25
N GLU A 447 -30.45 1.33 -3.58
CA GLU A 447 -31.72 1.50 -2.88
C GLU A 447 -31.52 1.43 -1.37
N ASN A 448 -32.08 2.38 -0.63
CA ASN A 448 -32.05 2.37 0.83
C ASN A 448 -33.28 1.70 1.46
N THR A 449 -33.28 1.55 2.79
CA THR A 449 -34.41 1.00 3.56
C THR A 449 -35.73 1.76 3.42
N GLN A 450 -35.70 3.00 2.92
CA GLN A 450 -36.88 3.83 2.69
C GLN A 450 -37.39 3.74 1.23
N GLY A 451 -36.76 2.91 0.39
CA GLY A 451 -37.05 2.81 -1.04
C GLY A 451 -36.52 3.99 -1.87
N GLN A 452 -35.69 4.87 -1.29
CA GLN A 452 -35.04 5.95 -2.03
C GLN A 452 -33.89 5.39 -2.86
N LYS A 453 -33.78 5.90 -4.10
CA LYS A 453 -32.83 5.44 -5.10
C LYS A 453 -31.78 6.49 -5.40
N TYR A 454 -30.54 6.05 -5.57
CA TYR A 454 -29.39 6.89 -5.89
C TYR A 454 -28.59 6.25 -7.02
N CYS A 455 -28.11 7.04 -7.97
CA CYS A 455 -27.34 6.54 -9.11
C CYS A 455 -25.90 7.05 -9.06
N HIS A 456 -24.94 6.15 -9.26
CA HIS A 456 -23.51 6.47 -9.30
C HIS A 456 -22.80 5.64 -10.38
N GLU A 457 -21.70 6.15 -10.96
CA GLU A 457 -20.94 5.42 -11.96
C GLU A 457 -20.15 4.25 -11.34
N VAL A 458 -19.60 4.48 -10.14
CA VAL A 458 -18.78 3.53 -9.39
C VAL A 458 -19.32 3.35 -7.98
N VAL A 459 -19.32 2.10 -7.48
CA VAL A 459 -19.69 1.77 -6.11
C VAL A 459 -18.57 0.99 -5.43
N ILE A 460 -18.26 1.38 -4.19
CA ILE A 460 -17.28 0.72 -3.32
C ILE A 460 -18.00 0.21 -2.07
N LEU A 461 -17.88 -1.10 -1.83
CA LEU A 461 -18.37 -1.74 -0.62
C LEU A 461 -17.27 -1.77 0.44
N ALA A 462 -17.48 -1.02 1.52
CA ALA A 462 -16.55 -0.89 2.65
C ALA A 462 -17.31 -0.94 3.99
N ASN A 463 -18.43 -1.68 4.03
CA ASN A 463 -19.40 -1.75 5.13
C ASN A 463 -19.07 -2.85 6.17
N GLY A 464 -17.79 -3.20 6.32
CA GLY A 464 -17.32 -4.06 7.40
C GLY A 464 -17.89 -5.47 7.36
N TYR A 465 -18.39 -5.97 8.48
CA TYR A 465 -18.88 -7.36 8.59
C TYR A 465 -20.16 -7.63 7.78
N LYS A 466 -20.88 -6.58 7.36
CA LYS A 466 -22.08 -6.65 6.51
C LYS A 466 -21.76 -6.67 5.01
N ILE A 467 -20.49 -6.81 4.64
CA ILE A 467 -20.06 -6.86 3.25
C ILE A 467 -20.77 -7.97 2.45
N THR A 468 -21.21 -9.05 3.11
CA THR A 468 -21.92 -10.19 2.51
C THR A 468 -23.44 -10.02 2.47
N ASP A 469 -23.98 -8.88 2.88
CA ASP A 469 -25.44 -8.64 2.89
C ASP A 469 -26.01 -8.37 1.48
N PHE A 470 -25.16 -8.19 0.47
CA PHE A 470 -25.57 -7.96 -0.92
C PHE A 470 -25.46 -9.25 -1.75
N ILE A 471 -26.40 -9.45 -2.69
CA ILE A 471 -26.40 -10.60 -3.63
C ILE A 471 -25.05 -10.74 -4.35
N GLN A 472 -24.42 -9.63 -4.71
CA GLN A 472 -23.14 -9.59 -5.42
C GLN A 472 -21.96 -10.11 -4.59
N THR A 473 -22.09 -10.16 -3.26
CA THR A 473 -20.99 -10.47 -2.32
C THR A 473 -21.33 -11.57 -1.32
N GLU A 474 -22.55 -12.11 -1.30
CA GLU A 474 -23.01 -13.14 -0.35
C GLU A 474 -22.16 -14.42 -0.35
N LYS A 475 -21.51 -14.73 -1.48
CA LYS A 475 -20.67 -15.94 -1.65
C LYS A 475 -19.24 -15.76 -1.15
N LEU A 476 -18.84 -14.54 -0.80
CA LEU A 476 -17.48 -14.30 -0.29
C LEU A 476 -17.29 -15.04 1.04
N PRO A 477 -16.17 -15.76 1.26
CA PRO A 477 -15.96 -16.61 2.43
C PRO A 477 -15.53 -15.78 3.65
N LEU A 478 -16.36 -14.81 4.02
CA LEU A 478 -16.14 -13.84 5.08
C LEU A 478 -17.05 -14.15 6.27
N TYR A 479 -16.56 -13.87 7.47
CA TYR A 479 -17.31 -14.12 8.69
C TYR A 479 -17.11 -13.03 9.74
N PRO A 480 -18.12 -12.75 10.57
CA PRO A 480 -18.04 -11.76 11.63
C PRO A 480 -17.25 -12.29 12.83
N ILE A 481 -16.55 -11.37 13.50
CA ILE A 481 -15.89 -11.63 14.78
C ILE A 481 -16.21 -10.48 15.75
N ARG A 482 -17.05 -10.76 16.72
CA ARG A 482 -17.33 -9.85 17.84
C ARG A 482 -16.08 -9.64 18.69
N GLY A 483 -15.90 -8.43 19.18
CA GLY A 483 -14.90 -8.09 20.18
C GLY A 483 -15.34 -6.94 21.08
N GLN A 484 -15.06 -7.09 22.37
CA GLN A 484 -15.24 -6.08 23.41
C GLN A 484 -13.87 -5.57 23.86
N VAL A 485 -13.73 -4.25 23.86
CA VAL A 485 -12.56 -3.52 24.39
C VAL A 485 -13.02 -2.75 25.61
N SER A 486 -12.43 -3.05 26.76
CA SER A 486 -12.73 -2.38 28.03
C SER A 486 -11.97 -1.06 28.11
N GLN A 487 -12.63 -0.05 28.68
CA GLN A 487 -11.99 1.18 29.12
C GLN A 487 -11.77 1.09 30.62
N ILE A 488 -10.54 1.31 31.06
CA ILE A 488 -10.16 1.22 32.48
C ILE A 488 -9.61 2.58 32.95
N PRO A 489 -9.83 2.96 34.22
CA PRO A 489 -9.15 4.12 34.80
C PRO A 489 -7.64 3.87 34.86
N THR A 490 -6.87 4.96 34.92
CA THR A 490 -5.43 4.86 35.20
C THR A 490 -5.15 4.71 36.71
N SER A 491 -3.90 4.39 37.05
CA SER A 491 -3.38 4.31 38.42
C SER A 491 -1.96 4.91 38.46
N GLU A 492 -1.38 5.06 39.65
CA GLU A 492 0.02 5.49 39.78
C GLU A 492 1.00 4.60 39.02
N ASN A 493 0.74 3.29 38.92
CA ASN A 493 1.57 2.41 38.11
C ASN A 493 1.21 2.47 36.63
N LEU A 494 -0.08 2.45 36.27
CA LEU A 494 -0.48 2.46 34.86
C LEU A 494 -0.09 3.76 34.14
N LEU A 495 0.03 4.88 34.86
CA LEU A 495 0.59 6.13 34.34
C LEU A 495 2.05 6.00 33.84
N LYS A 496 2.79 4.98 34.31
CA LYS A 496 4.17 4.71 33.90
C LYS A 496 4.26 3.92 32.59
N LEU A 497 3.14 3.38 32.09
CA LEU A 497 3.11 2.63 30.84
C LEU A 497 3.40 3.57 29.65
N LYS A 498 4.54 3.38 29.01
CA LYS A 498 5.06 4.24 27.92
C LYS A 498 4.76 3.73 26.52
N SER A 499 4.31 2.49 26.35
CA SER A 499 4.12 1.88 25.03
C SER A 499 2.92 0.93 25.00
N VAL A 500 2.45 0.58 23.80
CA VAL A 500 1.41 -0.44 23.66
C VAL A 500 1.98 -1.80 24.02
N LEU A 501 1.32 -2.52 24.92
CA LEU A 501 1.67 -3.89 25.28
C LEU A 501 0.75 -4.87 24.55
N CYS A 502 1.30 -5.89 23.91
CA CYS A 502 0.55 -6.98 23.27
C CYS A 502 0.92 -8.33 23.90
N TYR A 503 -0.10 -9.09 24.27
CA TYR A 503 -0.06 -10.44 24.82
C TYR A 503 -1.20 -11.26 24.16
N ASP A 504 -1.93 -12.14 24.86
CA ASP A 504 -3.21 -12.70 24.37
C ASP A 504 -4.35 -11.65 24.40
N GLY A 505 -4.01 -10.44 23.97
CA GLY A 505 -4.71 -9.19 24.20
C GLY A 505 -3.76 -8.02 23.98
N TYR A 506 -4.20 -6.82 24.34
CA TYR A 506 -3.41 -5.62 24.30
C TYR A 506 -3.86 -4.64 25.38
N LEU A 507 -2.91 -3.82 25.84
CA LEU A 507 -3.12 -2.69 26.73
C LEU A 507 -2.45 -1.46 26.12
N THR A 508 -3.16 -0.35 26.09
CA THR A 508 -2.66 0.94 25.58
C THR A 508 -2.13 1.81 26.72
N PRO A 509 -1.18 2.72 26.45
CA PRO A 509 -0.83 3.81 27.35
C PRO A 509 -2.05 4.66 27.76
N VAL A 510 -1.84 5.56 28.71
CA VAL A 510 -2.91 6.45 29.15
C VAL A 510 -3.26 7.42 28.02
N ASN A 511 -4.55 7.72 27.86
CA ASN A 511 -5.02 8.70 26.89
C ASN A 511 -4.49 10.12 27.20
N GLN A 512 -4.69 11.08 26.29
CA GLN A 512 -4.11 12.42 26.40
C GLN A 512 -4.56 13.17 27.67
N SER A 513 -5.80 12.97 28.12
CA SER A 513 -6.31 13.55 29.38
C SER A 513 -5.75 12.89 30.64
N LYS A 514 -4.92 11.86 30.51
CA LYS A 514 -4.31 11.08 31.61
C LYS A 514 -5.34 10.44 32.55
N THR A 515 -6.48 9.97 32.00
CA THR A 515 -7.57 9.42 32.81
C THR A 515 -7.85 7.94 32.58
N SER A 516 -7.59 7.41 31.38
CA SER A 516 -7.99 6.05 31.05
C SER A 516 -7.15 5.36 30.00
N HIS A 517 -7.20 4.04 30.00
CA HIS A 517 -6.58 3.15 29.01
C HIS A 517 -7.66 2.33 28.29
N CYS A 518 -7.30 1.74 27.14
CA CYS A 518 -8.03 0.62 26.56
C CYS A 518 -7.28 -0.69 26.76
N ILE A 519 -8.01 -1.71 27.20
CA ILE A 519 -7.56 -3.10 27.33
C ILE A 519 -8.52 -4.01 26.57
N GLY A 520 -7.98 -4.95 25.81
CA GLY A 520 -8.82 -5.87 25.05
C GLY A 520 -8.04 -6.95 24.33
N ALA A 521 -8.65 -7.73 23.46
CA ALA A 521 -10.09 -7.81 23.28
C ALA A 521 -10.55 -9.26 23.43
N SER A 522 -11.82 -9.44 23.74
CA SER A 522 -12.50 -10.70 23.48
C SER A 522 -12.50 -11.01 21.98
N HIS A 523 -12.76 -12.27 21.62
CA HIS A 523 -12.74 -12.73 20.24
C HIS A 523 -13.75 -13.85 20.03
N ILE A 524 -14.99 -13.47 19.70
CA ILE A 524 -16.10 -14.41 19.54
C ILE A 524 -16.44 -14.50 18.04
N ARG A 525 -16.15 -15.66 17.46
CA ARG A 525 -16.38 -15.94 16.03
C ARG A 525 -17.87 -16.14 15.76
N ASP A 526 -18.31 -15.78 14.55
CA ASP A 526 -19.67 -16.01 14.04
C ASP A 526 -20.74 -15.36 14.94
N ASN A 527 -20.38 -14.23 15.55
CA ASN A 527 -21.23 -13.47 16.46
C ASN A 527 -21.27 -12.00 16.02
N ILE A 528 -22.49 -11.48 15.87
CA ILE A 528 -22.78 -10.10 15.44
C ILE A 528 -23.45 -9.27 16.54
N ASP A 529 -23.64 -9.85 17.72
CA ASP A 529 -24.21 -9.16 18.87
C ASP A 529 -23.30 -7.98 19.27
N ARG A 530 -23.89 -6.84 19.59
CA ARG A 530 -23.22 -5.61 20.00
C ARG A 530 -23.50 -5.21 21.46
N HIS A 531 -24.28 -6.00 22.20
CA HIS A 531 -24.55 -5.74 23.62
C HIS A 531 -23.29 -5.93 24.46
N PHE A 532 -23.19 -5.19 25.56
CA PHE A 532 -22.13 -5.37 26.55
C PHE A 532 -22.17 -6.78 27.19
N SER A 533 -21.01 -7.34 27.51
CA SER A 533 -20.88 -8.61 28.24
C SER A 533 -20.00 -8.43 29.47
N GLU A 534 -20.55 -8.66 30.65
CA GLU A 534 -19.80 -8.66 31.93
C GLU A 534 -18.71 -9.72 31.95
N GLN A 535 -18.98 -10.88 31.35
CA GLN A 535 -17.99 -11.96 31.23
C GLN A 535 -16.79 -11.50 30.40
N GLU A 536 -17.01 -10.94 29.21
CA GLU A 536 -15.92 -10.45 28.34
C GLU A 536 -15.14 -9.30 29.01
N GLN A 537 -15.82 -8.49 29.84
CA GLN A 537 -15.22 -7.40 30.61
C GLN A 537 -14.23 -7.92 31.66
N GLN A 538 -14.61 -8.97 32.38
CA GLN A 538 -13.73 -9.64 33.35
C GLN A 538 -12.60 -10.39 32.65
N GLU A 539 -12.89 -11.09 31.55
CA GLU A 539 -11.89 -11.81 30.75
C GLU A 539 -10.79 -10.89 30.21
N ASN A 540 -11.11 -9.67 29.75
CA ASN A 540 -10.12 -8.70 29.31
C ASN A 540 -9.10 -8.35 30.41
N GLN A 541 -9.56 -8.18 31.66
CA GLN A 541 -8.70 -7.96 32.81
C GLN A 541 -7.88 -9.20 33.16
N GLN A 542 -8.54 -10.36 33.25
CA GLN A 542 -7.91 -11.62 33.64
C GLN A 542 -6.80 -12.04 32.67
N LYS A 543 -6.99 -11.84 31.36
CA LYS A 543 -5.97 -12.15 30.34
C LYS A 543 -4.64 -11.46 30.62
N LEU A 544 -4.66 -10.16 30.92
CA LEU A 544 -3.43 -9.44 31.28
C LEU A 544 -2.79 -10.04 32.55
N GLN A 545 -3.58 -10.23 33.60
CA GLN A 545 -3.09 -10.72 34.89
C GLN A 545 -2.51 -12.14 34.80
N GLN A 546 -3.07 -12.98 33.92
CA GLN A 546 -2.59 -14.34 33.66
C GLN A 546 -1.34 -14.37 32.75
N ASN A 547 -1.27 -13.49 31.75
CA ASN A 547 -0.17 -13.47 30.80
C ASN A 547 1.06 -12.69 31.31
N ILE A 548 0.84 -11.66 32.13
CA ILE A 548 1.87 -10.78 32.67
C ILE A 548 1.75 -10.81 34.21
N MET A 549 2.43 -11.78 34.82
CA MET A 549 2.39 -12.04 36.27
C MET A 549 3.25 -11.04 37.04
N GLN A 550 2.84 -9.77 37.05
CA GLN A 550 3.53 -8.66 37.70
C GLN A 550 2.57 -7.89 38.61
N ASN A 551 3.06 -7.34 39.72
CA ASN A 551 2.18 -6.75 40.74
C ASN A 551 1.32 -5.58 40.21
N TRP A 552 1.85 -4.78 39.27
CA TRP A 552 1.13 -3.64 38.70
C TRP A 552 -0.11 -4.05 37.88
N THR A 553 -0.21 -5.30 37.40
CA THR A 553 -1.39 -5.73 36.62
C THR A 553 -2.65 -5.86 37.48
N LYS A 554 -2.51 -5.86 38.81
CA LYS A 554 -3.61 -5.80 39.77
C LYS A 554 -4.30 -4.42 39.79
N ASP A 555 -3.63 -3.38 39.31
CA ASP A 555 -4.19 -2.03 39.21
C ASP A 555 -5.21 -1.91 38.07
N VAL A 556 -5.25 -2.87 37.15
CA VAL A 556 -6.27 -2.90 36.09
C VAL A 556 -7.63 -3.21 36.71
N ASP A 557 -8.54 -2.25 36.57
CA ASP A 557 -9.89 -2.32 37.12
C ASP A 557 -10.95 -2.15 36.00
N THR A 558 -11.69 -3.22 35.72
CA THR A 558 -12.80 -3.19 34.75
C THR A 558 -14.19 -3.05 35.38
N SER A 559 -14.28 -2.87 36.71
CA SER A 559 -15.54 -2.87 37.48
C SER A 559 -16.53 -1.77 37.10
N SER A 560 -16.05 -0.68 36.49
CA SER A 560 -16.90 0.40 35.97
C SER A 560 -17.76 0.00 34.76
N ASN A 561 -17.54 -1.19 34.19
CA ASN A 561 -18.28 -1.72 33.04
C ASN A 561 -18.30 -0.79 31.81
N LEU A 562 -17.28 0.07 31.69
CA LEU A 562 -17.06 0.88 30.50
C LEU A 562 -16.38 0.03 29.43
N ALA A 563 -17.04 -0.16 28.31
CA ALA A 563 -16.49 -0.90 27.19
C ALA A 563 -17.10 -0.46 25.86
N ARG A 564 -16.44 -0.88 24.78
CA ARG A 564 -16.97 -0.79 23.43
C ARG A 564 -16.99 -2.16 22.78
N VAL A 565 -18.10 -2.48 22.14
CA VAL A 565 -18.26 -3.69 21.33
C VAL A 565 -18.30 -3.33 19.85
N GLY A 566 -17.57 -4.09 19.05
CA GLY A 566 -17.58 -3.97 17.59
C GLY A 566 -17.47 -5.32 16.90
N ILE A 567 -17.94 -5.38 15.65
CA ILE A 567 -17.92 -6.60 14.84
C ILE A 567 -16.88 -6.44 13.72
N ARG A 568 -15.83 -7.24 13.81
CA ARG A 568 -14.77 -7.31 12.79
C ARG A 568 -15.25 -8.19 11.63
N CYS A 569 -14.80 -7.88 10.42
CA CYS A 569 -14.92 -8.78 9.28
C CYS A 569 -13.60 -9.54 9.14
N SER A 570 -13.66 -10.87 9.05
CA SER A 570 -12.46 -11.71 8.91
C SER A 570 -12.61 -12.73 7.80
N VAL A 571 -11.47 -13.32 7.43
CA VAL A 571 -11.32 -14.41 6.48
C VAL A 571 -10.29 -15.39 7.04
N ARG A 572 -10.37 -16.67 6.64
CA ARG A 572 -9.57 -17.75 7.23
C ARG A 572 -8.06 -17.55 7.07
N ASP A 573 -7.61 -16.96 5.95
CA ASP A 573 -6.19 -16.72 5.69
C ASP A 573 -5.68 -15.37 6.23
N LEU A 574 -6.54 -14.62 6.94
CA LEU A 574 -6.27 -13.33 7.60
C LEU A 574 -5.75 -12.21 6.69
N ALA A 575 -5.63 -12.45 5.38
CA ALA A 575 -5.29 -11.44 4.40
C ALA A 575 -6.55 -10.59 4.11
N PRO A 576 -6.46 -9.24 4.05
CA PRO A 576 -7.61 -8.44 3.68
C PRO A 576 -8.07 -8.73 2.24
N MET A 577 -9.18 -8.13 1.85
CA MET A 577 -9.70 -8.16 0.48
C MET A 577 -9.74 -6.76 -0.11
N VAL A 578 -9.24 -6.61 -1.33
CA VAL A 578 -9.37 -5.37 -2.12
C VAL A 578 -9.48 -5.69 -3.61
N GLY A 579 -10.24 -4.88 -4.35
CA GLY A 579 -10.34 -4.96 -5.80
C GLY A 579 -11.77 -5.01 -6.30
N ASN A 580 -11.96 -5.55 -7.51
CA ASN A 580 -13.27 -5.73 -8.11
C ASN A 580 -14.13 -6.73 -7.31
N VAL A 581 -15.44 -6.54 -7.31
CA VAL A 581 -16.38 -7.54 -6.79
C VAL A 581 -16.56 -8.65 -7.84
N PRO A 582 -16.19 -9.89 -7.53
CA PRO A 582 -16.20 -10.97 -8.50
C PRO A 582 -17.62 -11.49 -8.73
N ASN A 583 -17.95 -11.82 -9.99
CA ASN A 583 -19.20 -12.49 -10.32
C ASN A 583 -19.02 -14.01 -10.12
N PHE A 584 -19.47 -14.52 -8.97
CA PHE A 584 -19.28 -15.92 -8.59
C PHE A 584 -19.84 -16.90 -9.63
N GLU A 585 -21.11 -16.73 -10.03
CA GLU A 585 -21.80 -17.63 -10.95
C GLU A 585 -21.10 -17.69 -12.31
N GLN A 586 -20.73 -16.52 -12.86
CA GLN A 586 -20.03 -16.47 -14.14
C GLN A 586 -18.62 -17.07 -14.03
N GLN A 587 -17.85 -16.73 -13.00
CA GLN A 587 -16.53 -17.32 -12.81
C GLN A 587 -16.59 -18.84 -12.59
N GLN A 588 -17.61 -19.35 -11.89
CA GLN A 588 -17.82 -20.78 -11.72
C GLN A 588 -18.06 -21.48 -13.06
N ALA A 589 -18.85 -20.87 -13.94
CA ALA A 589 -19.07 -21.35 -15.29
C ALA A 589 -17.79 -21.28 -16.15
N ASP A 590 -17.07 -20.16 -16.14
CA ASP A 590 -15.87 -19.95 -16.96
C ASP A 590 -14.70 -20.84 -16.52
N TYR A 591 -14.58 -21.08 -15.21
CA TYR A 591 -13.45 -21.75 -14.60
C TYR A 591 -13.70 -23.18 -14.15
N TYR A 592 -14.86 -23.76 -14.53
CA TYR A 592 -15.20 -25.16 -14.22
C TYR A 592 -14.08 -26.16 -14.61
N ASN A 593 -13.33 -25.86 -15.67
CA ASN A 593 -12.24 -26.68 -16.20
C ASN A 593 -10.87 -25.97 -16.24
N LEU A 594 -10.70 -24.92 -15.42
CA LEU A 594 -9.51 -24.06 -15.44
C LEU A 594 -8.19 -24.83 -15.34
N PHE A 595 -8.15 -25.88 -14.50
CA PHE A 595 -6.97 -26.75 -14.36
C PHE A 595 -6.50 -27.34 -15.70
N ASN A 596 -7.41 -27.88 -16.51
CA ASN A 596 -7.06 -28.50 -17.79
C ASN A 596 -6.76 -27.46 -18.86
N LEU A 597 -7.48 -26.34 -18.89
CA LEU A 597 -7.20 -25.23 -19.81
C LEU A 597 -5.76 -24.75 -19.66
N ARG A 598 -5.32 -24.52 -18.41
CA ARG A 598 -3.95 -24.10 -18.10
C ARG A 598 -2.92 -25.16 -18.51
N ARG A 599 -3.14 -26.43 -18.18
CA ARG A 599 -2.22 -27.53 -18.53
C ARG A 599 -2.07 -27.70 -20.04
N ARG A 600 -3.14 -27.48 -20.80
CA ARG A 600 -3.16 -27.57 -22.27
C ARG A 600 -2.75 -26.27 -22.97
N LYS A 601 -2.36 -25.22 -22.21
CA LYS A 601 -2.04 -23.89 -22.73
C LYS A 601 -3.14 -23.32 -23.64
N GLN A 602 -4.40 -23.63 -23.31
CA GLN A 602 -5.56 -23.07 -24.01
C GLN A 602 -5.84 -21.64 -23.53
N PRO A 603 -6.48 -20.79 -24.35
CA PRO A 603 -6.89 -19.46 -23.93
C PRO A 603 -7.78 -19.53 -22.69
N ILE A 604 -7.53 -18.65 -21.73
CA ILE A 604 -8.31 -18.52 -20.49
C ILE A 604 -8.82 -17.08 -20.44
N GLN A 605 -10.13 -16.92 -20.29
CA GLN A 605 -10.74 -15.60 -20.16
C GLN A 605 -10.40 -14.96 -18.81
N SER A 606 -10.33 -13.63 -18.79
CA SER A 606 -10.17 -12.87 -17.55
C SER A 606 -11.35 -13.06 -16.61
N ALA A 607 -11.10 -12.95 -15.31
CA ALA A 607 -12.13 -13.14 -14.30
C ALA A 607 -13.32 -12.20 -14.53
N ALA A 608 -14.52 -12.78 -14.62
CA ALA A 608 -15.76 -12.02 -14.70
C ALA A 608 -16.00 -11.29 -13.38
N ASN A 609 -16.09 -9.96 -13.44
CA ASN A 609 -16.39 -9.11 -12.28
C ASN A 609 -17.63 -8.27 -12.57
N PHE A 610 -18.31 -7.83 -11.52
CA PHE A 610 -19.34 -6.80 -11.66
C PHE A 610 -18.69 -5.48 -12.07
N HIS A 611 -19.17 -4.88 -13.17
CA HIS A 611 -18.57 -3.67 -13.72
C HIS A 611 -18.69 -2.52 -12.74
N ASN A 612 -17.62 -1.75 -12.54
CA ASN A 612 -17.57 -0.60 -11.64
C ASN A 612 -18.01 -0.85 -10.18
N LEU A 613 -18.00 -2.11 -9.74
CA LEU A 613 -18.27 -2.48 -8.34
C LEU A 613 -16.99 -3.00 -7.71
N PHE A 614 -16.59 -2.38 -6.60
CA PHE A 614 -15.33 -2.65 -5.91
C PHE A 614 -15.56 -2.89 -4.42
N LEU A 615 -14.58 -3.46 -3.72
CA LEU A 615 -14.64 -3.64 -2.28
C LEU A 615 -13.31 -3.39 -1.57
N ILE A 616 -13.40 -3.06 -0.28
CA ILE A 616 -12.35 -3.24 0.73
C ILE A 616 -12.99 -3.97 1.91
N ALA A 617 -12.51 -5.18 2.21
CA ALA A 617 -13.11 -6.03 3.23
C ALA A 617 -12.07 -6.82 4.04
N ALA A 618 -12.55 -7.57 5.04
CA ALA A 618 -11.74 -8.51 5.83
C ALA A 618 -10.52 -7.89 6.55
N LEU A 619 -10.65 -6.66 7.05
CA LEU A 619 -9.55 -5.98 7.75
C LEU A 619 -9.19 -6.59 9.13
N GLY A 620 -9.98 -7.55 9.62
CA GLY A 620 -9.77 -8.20 10.90
C GLY A 620 -9.64 -7.18 12.04
N SER A 621 -8.58 -7.33 12.84
CA SER A 621 -8.21 -6.39 13.92
C SER A 621 -7.07 -5.44 13.52
N ARG A 622 -6.72 -5.35 12.23
CA ARG A 622 -5.55 -4.61 11.74
C ARG A 622 -5.89 -3.47 10.79
N GLY A 623 -7.15 -3.04 10.78
CA GLY A 623 -7.64 -2.02 9.85
C GLY A 623 -6.91 -0.67 9.94
N LEU A 624 -6.37 -0.29 11.10
CA LEU A 624 -5.56 0.93 11.24
C LEU A 624 -4.27 0.86 10.40
N THR A 625 -3.67 -0.31 10.31
CA THR A 625 -2.45 -0.55 9.54
C THR A 625 -2.76 -0.80 8.06
N SER A 626 -3.77 -1.63 7.76
CA SER A 626 -4.01 -2.10 6.39
C SER A 626 -4.87 -1.17 5.53
N ALA A 627 -5.84 -0.47 6.10
CA ALA A 627 -6.77 0.36 5.32
C ALA A 627 -6.09 1.46 4.46
N PRO A 628 -5.02 2.14 4.91
CA PRO A 628 -4.34 3.16 4.11
C PRO A 628 -3.88 2.62 2.75
N LEU A 629 -3.08 1.54 2.75
CA LEU A 629 -2.53 0.97 1.51
C LEU A 629 -3.62 0.30 0.65
N LEU A 630 -4.64 -0.30 1.28
CA LEU A 630 -5.78 -0.86 0.54
C LEU A 630 -6.60 0.24 -0.16
N GLY A 631 -6.82 1.37 0.49
CA GLY A 631 -7.49 2.53 -0.10
C GLY A 631 -6.75 3.08 -1.32
N GLU A 632 -5.42 3.22 -1.20
CA GLU A 632 -4.57 3.69 -2.30
C GLU A 632 -4.49 2.66 -3.44
N THR A 633 -4.40 1.38 -3.11
CA THR A 633 -4.44 0.29 -4.10
C THR A 633 -5.76 0.29 -4.85
N LEU A 634 -6.89 0.39 -4.14
CA LEU A 634 -8.21 0.40 -4.78
C LEU A 634 -8.41 1.62 -5.68
N ALA A 635 -8.00 2.80 -5.22
CA ALA A 635 -8.05 4.01 -6.04
C ALA A 635 -7.18 3.88 -7.29
N SER A 636 -5.98 3.27 -7.18
CA SER A 636 -5.11 2.99 -8.32
C SER A 636 -5.76 2.03 -9.32
N ILE A 637 -6.40 0.96 -8.83
CA ILE A 637 -7.19 0.04 -9.68
C ILE A 637 -8.30 0.81 -10.40
N ILE A 638 -9.14 1.55 -9.67
CA ILE A 638 -10.27 2.30 -10.23
C ILE A 638 -9.84 3.23 -11.37
N TYR A 639 -8.72 3.93 -11.20
CA TYR A 639 -8.19 4.87 -12.19
C TYR A 639 -7.23 4.24 -13.23
N GLY A 640 -6.96 2.95 -13.13
CA GLY A 640 -6.04 2.25 -14.04
C GLY A 640 -4.58 2.70 -13.94
N GLU A 641 -4.19 3.23 -12.78
CA GLU A 641 -2.85 3.70 -12.45
C GLU A 641 -1.97 2.55 -11.91
N PRO A 642 -0.63 2.70 -11.89
CA PRO A 642 0.27 1.71 -11.27
C PRO A 642 -0.14 1.36 -9.84
N LEU A 643 0.07 0.11 -9.43
CA LEU A 643 -0.30 -0.36 -8.09
C LEU A 643 0.88 -0.25 -7.12
N PRO A 644 0.66 0.15 -5.85
CA PRO A 644 1.71 0.26 -4.84
C PRO A 644 2.11 -1.09 -4.23
N ILE A 645 1.82 -2.20 -4.91
CA ILE A 645 2.02 -3.57 -4.43
C ILE A 645 2.39 -4.50 -5.59
N SER A 646 3.09 -5.60 -5.28
CA SER A 646 3.38 -6.67 -6.25
C SER A 646 2.13 -7.40 -6.71
N GLU A 647 2.20 -7.95 -7.93
CA GLU A 647 1.20 -8.88 -8.47
C GLU A 647 0.95 -10.03 -7.49
N ALA A 648 2.00 -10.59 -6.87
CA ALA A 648 1.86 -11.65 -5.88
C ALA A 648 1.05 -11.21 -4.64
N ILE A 649 1.29 -9.99 -4.12
CA ILE A 649 0.47 -9.43 -3.04
C ILE A 649 -0.96 -9.21 -3.52
N LEU A 650 -1.18 -8.62 -4.70
CA LEU A 650 -2.51 -8.39 -5.26
C LEU A 650 -3.31 -9.68 -5.38
N HIS A 651 -2.69 -10.77 -5.85
CA HIS A 651 -3.30 -12.10 -5.92
C HIS A 651 -3.69 -12.62 -4.52
N ASN A 652 -2.85 -12.37 -3.51
CA ASN A 652 -3.14 -12.74 -2.12
C ASN A 652 -4.26 -11.89 -1.50
N LEU A 653 -4.52 -10.70 -2.03
CA LEU A 653 -5.58 -9.79 -1.58
C LEU A 653 -6.86 -9.86 -2.42
N SER A 654 -6.83 -10.53 -3.57
CA SER A 654 -7.97 -10.63 -4.49
C SER A 654 -9.19 -11.25 -3.81
N ALA A 655 -10.38 -10.71 -4.09
CA ALA A 655 -11.63 -11.15 -3.46
C ALA A 655 -12.03 -12.60 -3.84
N ASN A 656 -11.71 -13.03 -5.08
CA ASN A 656 -12.00 -14.37 -5.57
C ASN A 656 -10.91 -15.41 -5.24
N ARG A 657 -9.84 -15.04 -4.50
CA ARG A 657 -8.65 -15.90 -4.31
C ARG A 657 -8.96 -17.28 -3.76
N ALA A 658 -9.94 -17.41 -2.87
CA ALA A 658 -10.30 -18.69 -2.29
C ALA A 658 -10.90 -19.64 -3.35
N TRP A 659 -11.70 -19.10 -4.27
CA TRP A 659 -12.31 -19.84 -5.36
C TRP A 659 -11.28 -20.18 -6.43
N ALA A 660 -10.50 -19.19 -6.88
CA ALA A 660 -9.46 -19.36 -7.88
C ALA A 660 -8.42 -20.41 -7.44
N ARG A 661 -7.96 -20.40 -6.17
CA ARG A 661 -7.05 -21.42 -5.63
C ARG A 661 -7.61 -22.84 -5.72
N LYS A 662 -8.94 -23.02 -5.60
CA LYS A 662 -9.61 -24.33 -5.76
C LYS A 662 -9.72 -24.72 -7.24
N TRP A 663 -10.21 -23.83 -8.11
CA TRP A 663 -10.32 -24.09 -9.55
C TRP A 663 -8.97 -24.38 -10.21
N LEU A 664 -7.90 -23.69 -9.80
CA LEU A 664 -6.52 -23.93 -10.24
C LEU A 664 -5.98 -25.31 -9.86
N LYS A 665 -6.61 -25.98 -8.88
CA LYS A 665 -6.32 -27.36 -8.46
C LYS A 665 -7.33 -28.38 -8.99
N GLY A 666 -8.31 -27.95 -9.79
CA GLY A 666 -9.41 -28.79 -10.25
C GLY A 666 -10.39 -29.19 -9.14
N SER A 667 -10.37 -28.49 -8.00
CA SER A 667 -11.28 -28.72 -6.88
C SER A 667 -12.58 -27.94 -7.05
N LYS A 668 -13.69 -28.52 -6.58
CA LYS A 668 -14.98 -27.82 -6.54
C LYS A 668 -14.96 -26.70 -5.51
N VAL A 669 -15.60 -25.59 -5.86
CA VAL A 669 -15.97 -24.52 -4.93
C VAL A 669 -17.40 -24.82 -4.51
N GLU A 670 -17.62 -24.91 -3.19
CA GLU A 670 -18.92 -25.18 -2.57
C GLU A 670 -19.54 -23.86 -2.11
#